data_AF-A0A4R4ABE0-F1
#
_entry.id   AF-A0A4R4ABE0-F1
#
_cell.length_a   1.000
_cell.length_b   1.000
_cell.length_c   1.000
_cell.angle_alpha   90.00
_cell.angle_beta   90.00
_cell.angle_gamma   90.00
#
_symmetry.space_group_name_H-M   'P 1'
#
loop_
_entity.id
_entity.type
_entity.pdbx_description
1 polymer ?
#
loop_
_entity_poly.entity_id
_entity_poly.type
_entity_poly.pdbx_seq_one_letter_code
_entity_poly.pdbx_strand_id
1 'polypeptide(L)'
;MPSISREQVKPRLISRLIFALRRGPFDTLSSHVDQWIREWSQTNPERRACCHGFAPRILHSATEHPVWFVLAILELSTLLALLCVFAVLIITGHQPSFLSSEFSKGVKPYFDVVWTIQATITAVVYPIIIAFVAILLQRRQSSKVDLQIYLYSTAALPAGLSALGLIGALGLQYLVAFTLAPQGAAWGMIASLCWFTINVCLTGCFLYSTISFLHDDNRLRAFEQYAVHIALPREVRQYLNKHIMWDAQQLGLLPGRPSYQRLDSGADQGPSIDLMPYGTDGTPCVTRRLRRRSQLSDVRMRLFAAGLSRWLAQARTHWQGDLSHDADARAADLELRVEPGDMKSGNVTLLVVKNGPQPDWLARLLIRRAFMFRSSPGSVQTYNTGKLLQELVSDLKNETAAGREDGTQERLLALTHVHTALLDAGRFVDENGAAANVACMKVPAGFGSLSLYQTWVSDYSPWLECVIGMLESNPRGFELACHVTHRLAREVEREPLEIPNDLLRLHGRLIFLLGLWWLSKVEDQGSISHDAAHEAQLRAPRAGIYGKALRQWVGGWELIRLRDAPEPITSVEAAWKHATLEARFSMERIQQTAEMVFAAVVRGDTQAARLVLGSFFNWFAQTSHRYQNTFLDGYLPPTLTVSALDAGWAEIWAQYHVSLVETEPSLDAPTNICGILVKRFWEDLRHLLILLLLEASKDGKREEPAMQVVLFLLRGYVDDEESLESARAYRDAQQVLLLLIRQHYASQEYMLRLNDFLNNVQRHQWSEPIPGRVYTLPESEDLSSLSRSLLLLLLSLAPAREFSVDTIERFALSQNSEFDARLHWKAQELARELSKELEDRRQSNSGTVGAILKHASIIREIRAGLSPSPDAISIHIGNAPPKPIDPLTEEWVTEATKWLGELPEKVQWV
;
A
#
# COMPACT_ATOMS: atom_id res chain seq x y z
N MET A 1 -13.40 -0.09 -3.25
CA MET A 1 -13.31 -0.47 -4.68
C MET A 1 -13.95 0.67 -5.45
N PRO A 2 -13.31 1.30 -6.43
CA PRO A 2 -14.06 2.08 -7.40
C PRO A 2 -14.94 1.09 -8.17
N SER A 3 -16.24 1.33 -8.13
CA SER A 3 -17.26 0.60 -8.84
C SER A 3 -16.98 0.58 -10.35
N ILE A 4 -16.89 -0.61 -10.94
CA ILE A 4 -16.95 -0.78 -12.39
C ILE A 4 -18.41 -0.50 -12.79
N SER A 5 -18.69 0.73 -13.19
CA SER A 5 -20.02 1.11 -13.69
C SER A 5 -20.24 0.51 -15.07
N ARG A 6 -21.30 -0.29 -15.17
CA ARG A 6 -21.97 -0.63 -16.42
C ARG A 6 -22.38 0.67 -17.13
N GLU A 7 -21.86 0.94 -18.32
CA GLU A 7 -22.71 1.14 -19.51
C GLU A 7 -21.93 1.40 -20.81
N GLN A 8 -22.47 0.82 -21.88
CA GLN A 8 -22.41 1.24 -23.29
C GLN A 8 -21.10 1.06 -24.09
N VAL A 9 -20.90 -0.14 -24.64
CA VAL A 9 -20.73 -0.33 -26.10
C VAL A 9 -21.33 -1.69 -26.48
N LYS A 10 -22.32 -1.74 -27.38
CA LYS A 10 -22.73 -2.98 -28.07
C LYS A 10 -21.76 -3.23 -29.23
N PRO A 11 -20.91 -4.28 -29.22
CA PRO A 11 -20.08 -4.57 -30.38
C PRO A 11 -20.82 -5.52 -31.33
N ARG A 12 -20.76 -5.21 -32.64
CA ARG A 12 -21.40 -5.96 -33.75
C ARG A 12 -20.91 -7.42 -33.77
N LEU A 13 -21.79 -8.36 -34.13
CA LEU A 13 -21.62 -9.83 -34.11
C LEU A 13 -20.26 -10.36 -34.65
N ILE A 14 -19.63 -9.65 -35.58
CA ILE A 14 -18.35 -10.02 -36.20
C ILE A 14 -17.18 -9.88 -35.20
N SER A 15 -17.24 -8.91 -34.28
CA SER A 15 -16.25 -8.76 -33.20
C SER A 15 -16.30 -9.92 -32.21
N ARG A 16 -17.50 -10.42 -31.86
CA ARG A 16 -17.68 -11.59 -30.99
C ARG A 16 -17.13 -12.87 -31.62
N LEU A 17 -17.23 -13.01 -32.94
CA LEU A 17 -16.72 -14.16 -33.69
C LEU A 17 -15.18 -14.14 -33.77
N ILE A 18 -14.59 -12.96 -34.00
CA ILE A 18 -13.13 -12.77 -33.98
C ILE A 18 -12.58 -12.93 -32.55
N PHE A 19 -13.32 -12.48 -31.52
CA PHE A 19 -12.97 -12.62 -30.11
C PHE A 19 -13.13 -14.07 -29.61
N ALA A 20 -14.09 -14.82 -30.14
CA ALA A 20 -14.31 -16.24 -29.83
C ALA A 20 -13.33 -17.18 -30.55
N LEU A 21 -12.82 -16.81 -31.73
CA LEU A 21 -11.81 -17.56 -32.48
C LEU A 21 -10.39 -17.38 -31.93
N ARG A 22 -10.11 -16.24 -31.26
CA ARG A 22 -8.81 -15.97 -30.62
C ARG A 22 -8.63 -16.70 -29.28
N ARG A 23 -9.73 -17.10 -28.62
CA ARG A 23 -9.76 -17.86 -27.37
C ARG A 23 -9.95 -19.35 -27.70
N GLY A 24 -8.99 -20.20 -27.33
CA GLY A 24 -9.04 -21.64 -27.61
C GLY A 24 -10.36 -22.31 -27.16
N PRO A 25 -10.65 -23.54 -27.60
CA PRO A 25 -11.98 -24.16 -27.51
C PRO A 25 -12.59 -24.20 -26.08
N PHE A 26 -11.75 -24.20 -25.04
CA PHE A 26 -12.17 -24.35 -23.64
C PHE A 26 -12.05 -23.10 -22.76
N ASP A 27 -11.49 -22.00 -23.27
CA ASP A 27 -11.33 -20.71 -22.56
C ASP A 27 -10.85 -20.87 -21.10
N THR A 28 -9.55 -21.09 -20.93
CA THR A 28 -8.98 -21.47 -19.62
C THR A 28 -8.55 -20.27 -18.80
N LEU A 29 -8.63 -20.37 -17.47
CA LEU A 29 -8.20 -19.34 -16.54
C LEU A 29 -6.76 -18.88 -16.83
N SER A 30 -5.84 -19.84 -17.02
CA SER A 30 -4.45 -19.53 -17.34
C SER A 30 -4.30 -18.77 -18.66
N SER A 31 -5.18 -19.00 -19.66
CA SER A 31 -5.11 -18.31 -20.95
C SER A 31 -5.46 -16.83 -20.85
N HIS A 32 -6.41 -16.45 -19.98
CA HIS A 32 -6.73 -15.05 -19.68
C HIS A 32 -5.56 -14.36 -19.01
N VAL A 33 -4.97 -15.00 -18.00
CA VAL A 33 -3.83 -14.45 -17.27
C VAL A 33 -2.60 -14.33 -18.18
N ASP A 34 -2.31 -15.34 -19.01
CA ASP A 34 -1.18 -15.32 -19.93
C ASP A 34 -1.34 -14.26 -21.02
N GLN A 35 -2.57 -14.01 -21.48
CA GLN A 35 -2.84 -12.91 -22.40
C GLN A 35 -2.53 -11.57 -21.73
N TRP A 36 -3.09 -11.33 -20.55
CA TRP A 36 -2.88 -10.09 -19.81
C TRP A 36 -1.40 -9.84 -19.51
N ILE A 37 -0.65 -10.85 -19.04
CA ILE A 37 0.79 -10.73 -18.75
C ILE A 37 1.60 -10.41 -20.01
N ARG A 38 1.22 -10.96 -21.17
CA ARG A 38 1.87 -10.65 -22.45
C ARG A 38 1.60 -9.22 -22.88
N GLU A 39 0.36 -8.76 -22.78
CA GLU A 39 -0.02 -7.38 -23.11
C GLU A 39 0.72 -6.39 -22.20
N TRP A 40 0.68 -6.62 -20.88
CA TRP A 40 1.45 -5.84 -19.90
C TRP A 40 2.97 -5.85 -20.18
N SER A 41 3.53 -6.98 -20.62
CA SER A 41 4.95 -7.08 -20.99
C SER A 41 5.33 -6.24 -22.20
N GLN A 42 4.40 -6.07 -23.14
CA GLN A 42 4.67 -5.40 -24.41
C GLN A 42 4.53 -3.88 -24.27
N THR A 43 3.60 -3.44 -23.43
CA THR A 43 3.32 -2.01 -23.21
C THR A 43 4.29 -1.37 -22.23
N ASN A 44 4.74 -2.08 -21.18
CA ASN A 44 5.63 -1.50 -20.18
C ASN A 44 7.09 -1.40 -20.68
N PRO A 45 7.69 -0.19 -20.77
CA PRO A 45 9.07 -0.01 -21.23
C PRO A 45 10.12 -0.50 -20.22
N GLU A 46 9.89 -0.34 -18.92
CA GLU A 46 10.82 -0.73 -17.85
C GLU A 46 11.00 -2.24 -17.77
N ARG A 47 9.88 -2.97 -17.91
CA ARG A 47 9.94 -4.44 -18.06
C ARG A 47 10.75 -4.85 -19.29
N ARG A 48 10.64 -4.12 -20.39
CA ARG A 48 11.40 -4.40 -21.62
C ARG A 48 12.88 -4.02 -21.49
N ALA A 49 13.21 -2.97 -20.73
CA ALA A 49 14.59 -2.59 -20.44
C ALA A 49 15.29 -3.67 -19.59
N CYS A 50 14.57 -4.27 -18.64
CA CYS A 50 15.06 -5.39 -17.84
C CYS A 50 15.04 -6.75 -18.57
N CYS A 51 14.45 -6.83 -19.77
CA CYS A 51 14.41 -8.07 -20.55
C CYS A 51 15.81 -8.45 -21.04
N HIS A 52 16.15 -9.72 -20.83
CA HIS A 52 17.31 -10.32 -21.45
C HIS A 52 17.25 -10.26 -22.99
N GLY A 53 18.42 -10.15 -23.63
CA GLY A 53 18.57 -10.40 -25.08
C GLY A 53 18.26 -11.85 -25.45
N PHE A 54 18.30 -12.18 -26.74
CA PHE A 54 17.91 -13.50 -27.25
C PHE A 54 18.72 -14.66 -26.62
N ALA A 55 20.04 -14.53 -26.53
CA ALA A 55 20.92 -15.56 -25.96
C ALA A 55 20.63 -15.85 -24.47
N PRO A 56 20.57 -14.85 -23.57
CA PRO A 56 20.22 -15.09 -22.17
C PRO A 56 18.78 -15.59 -21.96
N ARG A 57 17.82 -15.30 -22.85
CA ARG A 57 16.49 -15.94 -22.80
C ARG A 57 16.53 -17.44 -23.05
N ILE A 58 17.35 -17.90 -24.00
CA ILE A 58 17.54 -19.34 -24.28
C ILE A 58 18.17 -20.02 -23.06
N LEU A 59 19.24 -19.43 -22.52
CA LEU A 59 19.91 -19.95 -21.33
C LEU A 59 18.98 -19.97 -20.12
N HIS A 60 18.13 -18.95 -19.98
CA HIS A 60 17.10 -18.96 -18.95
C HIS A 60 16.09 -20.09 -19.16
N SER A 61 15.49 -20.23 -20.35
CA SER A 61 14.56 -21.34 -20.61
C SER A 61 15.21 -22.70 -20.35
N ALA A 62 16.51 -22.81 -20.62
CA ALA A 62 17.31 -23.99 -20.33
C ALA A 62 17.45 -24.28 -18.81
N THR A 63 17.53 -23.26 -17.96
CA THR A 63 17.53 -23.45 -16.50
C THR A 63 16.20 -23.99 -15.97
N GLU A 64 15.07 -23.62 -16.58
CA GLU A 64 13.73 -24.12 -16.18
C GLU A 64 13.46 -25.54 -16.68
N HIS A 65 13.99 -25.88 -17.86
CA HIS A 65 13.76 -27.15 -18.53
C HIS A 65 15.09 -27.82 -18.94
N PRO A 66 15.93 -28.20 -17.95
CA PRO A 66 17.29 -28.64 -18.23
C PRO A 66 17.37 -29.91 -19.09
N VAL A 67 16.44 -30.85 -18.89
CA VAL A 67 16.41 -32.10 -19.66
C VAL A 67 16.08 -31.83 -21.12
N TRP A 68 15.07 -30.99 -21.38
CA TRP A 68 14.68 -30.61 -22.74
C TRP A 68 15.79 -29.83 -23.44
N PHE A 69 16.52 -29.00 -22.71
CA PHE A 69 17.68 -28.31 -23.25
C PHE A 69 18.80 -29.26 -23.67
N VAL A 70 19.14 -30.25 -22.84
CA VAL A 70 20.12 -31.28 -23.19
C VAL A 70 19.70 -32.05 -24.45
N LEU A 71 18.42 -32.41 -24.56
CA LEU A 71 17.88 -33.06 -25.76
C LEU A 71 17.93 -32.15 -27.00
N ALA A 72 17.65 -30.86 -26.83
CA ALA A 72 17.74 -29.89 -27.91
C ALA A 72 19.19 -29.67 -28.37
N ILE A 73 20.18 -29.69 -27.45
CA ILE A 73 21.60 -29.65 -27.82
C ILE A 73 22.01 -30.92 -28.54
N LEU A 74 21.55 -32.08 -28.10
CA LEU A 74 21.77 -33.34 -28.82
C LEU A 74 21.25 -33.22 -30.26
N GLU A 75 20.00 -32.82 -30.44
CA GLU A 75 19.40 -32.62 -31.77
C GLU A 75 20.19 -31.60 -32.60
N LEU A 76 20.50 -30.43 -32.03
CA LEU A 76 21.28 -29.40 -32.70
C LEU A 76 22.68 -29.89 -33.11
N SER A 77 23.36 -30.64 -32.24
CA SER A 77 24.68 -31.20 -32.52
C SER A 77 24.65 -32.24 -33.64
N THR A 78 23.57 -33.04 -33.71
CA THR A 78 23.37 -33.99 -34.81
C THR A 78 23.06 -33.28 -36.14
N LEU A 79 22.27 -32.20 -36.12
CA LEU A 79 22.00 -31.37 -37.29
C LEU A 79 23.25 -30.64 -37.79
N LEU A 80 24.05 -30.08 -36.88
CA LEU A 80 25.35 -29.47 -37.19
C LEU A 80 26.30 -30.49 -37.82
N ALA A 81 26.39 -31.69 -37.27
CA ALA A 81 27.19 -32.77 -37.86
C ALA A 81 26.72 -33.09 -39.28
N LEU A 82 25.40 -33.20 -39.50
CA LEU A 82 24.82 -33.45 -40.83
C LEU A 82 25.16 -32.32 -41.81
N LEU A 83 25.09 -31.08 -41.37
CA LEU A 83 25.44 -29.91 -42.18
C LEU A 83 26.93 -29.86 -42.51
N CYS A 84 27.81 -30.16 -41.55
CA CYS A 84 29.26 -30.27 -41.79
C CYS A 84 29.58 -31.32 -42.85
N VAL A 85 28.94 -32.49 -42.79
CA VAL A 85 29.13 -33.55 -43.78
C VAL A 85 28.59 -33.13 -45.15
N PHE A 86 27.41 -32.52 -45.19
CA PHE A 86 26.80 -32.03 -46.43
C PHE A 86 27.64 -30.92 -47.08
N ALA A 87 28.18 -30.00 -46.29
CA ALA A 87 29.07 -28.95 -46.76
C ALA A 87 30.36 -29.54 -47.36
N VAL A 88 30.97 -30.54 -46.72
CA VAL A 88 32.15 -31.20 -47.27
C VAL A 88 31.81 -31.95 -48.57
N LEU A 89 30.66 -32.62 -48.63
CA LEU A 89 30.19 -33.30 -49.85
C LEU A 89 30.04 -32.31 -51.02
N ILE A 90 29.46 -31.12 -50.77
CA ILE A 90 29.29 -30.06 -51.78
C ILE A 90 30.65 -29.52 -52.23
N ILE A 91 31.54 -29.22 -51.28
CA ILE A 91 32.83 -28.57 -51.58
C ILE A 91 33.79 -29.51 -52.31
N THR A 92 33.78 -30.81 -51.96
CA THR A 92 34.76 -31.78 -52.50
C THR A 92 34.21 -32.63 -53.64
N GLY A 93 32.90 -32.65 -53.87
CA GLY A 93 32.24 -33.43 -54.92
C GLY A 93 32.35 -34.96 -54.74
N HIS A 94 32.94 -35.43 -53.64
CA HIS A 94 33.19 -36.84 -53.34
C HIS A 94 32.67 -37.17 -51.94
N GLN A 95 32.44 -38.46 -51.65
CA GLN A 95 32.18 -38.86 -50.27
C GLN A 95 33.36 -38.43 -49.39
N PRO A 96 33.10 -37.77 -48.24
CA PRO A 96 34.16 -37.27 -47.39
C PRO A 96 35.11 -38.39 -46.94
N SER A 97 36.42 -38.18 -47.06
CA SER A 97 37.44 -39.17 -46.68
C SER A 97 37.40 -39.56 -45.20
N PHE A 98 36.79 -38.74 -44.33
CA PHE A 98 36.57 -39.07 -42.91
C PHE A 98 35.42 -40.07 -42.66
N LEU A 99 34.62 -40.42 -43.68
CA LEU A 99 33.66 -41.53 -43.61
C LEU A 99 34.28 -42.87 -44.06
N SER A 100 35.56 -42.87 -44.44
CA SER A 100 36.30 -44.07 -44.78
C SER A 100 36.58 -44.94 -43.55
N SER A 101 36.73 -46.25 -43.78
CA SER A 101 37.09 -47.22 -42.72
C SER A 101 38.47 -46.96 -42.08
N GLU A 102 39.31 -46.11 -42.68
CA GLU A 102 40.59 -45.70 -42.10
C GLU A 102 40.42 -44.62 -41.03
N PHE A 103 39.53 -43.65 -41.26
CA PHE A 103 39.23 -42.63 -40.25
C PHE A 103 38.64 -43.26 -38.99
N SER A 104 37.74 -44.24 -39.12
CA SER A 104 37.15 -44.93 -37.96
C SER A 104 38.18 -45.64 -37.08
N LYS A 105 39.33 -46.06 -37.63
CA LYS A 105 40.45 -46.63 -36.85
C LYS A 105 41.21 -45.56 -36.06
N GLY A 106 41.21 -44.31 -36.53
CA GLY A 106 41.84 -43.16 -35.90
C GLY A 106 40.94 -42.36 -34.95
N VAL A 107 39.65 -42.73 -34.78
CA VAL A 107 38.69 -42.00 -33.92
C VAL A 107 38.95 -42.18 -32.42
N LYS A 108 39.49 -43.32 -32.00
CA LYS A 108 39.66 -43.67 -30.58
C LYS A 108 40.49 -42.64 -29.78
N PRO A 109 41.66 -42.18 -30.24
CA PRO A 109 42.42 -41.15 -29.52
C PRO A 109 41.65 -39.84 -29.34
N TYR A 110 40.87 -39.42 -30.34
CA TYR A 110 40.05 -38.20 -30.24
C TYR A 110 38.89 -38.38 -29.25
N PHE A 111 38.27 -39.57 -29.23
CA PHE A 111 37.25 -39.92 -28.23
C PHE A 111 37.83 -39.84 -26.82
N ASP A 112 38.98 -40.46 -26.58
CA ASP A 112 39.64 -40.48 -25.27
C ASP A 112 39.99 -39.06 -24.78
N VAL A 113 40.46 -38.20 -25.69
CA VAL A 113 40.75 -36.78 -25.39
C VAL A 113 39.48 -36.00 -25.04
N VAL A 114 38.44 -36.07 -25.89
CA VAL A 114 37.18 -35.34 -25.67
C VAL A 114 36.51 -35.79 -24.38
N TRP A 115 36.48 -37.11 -24.13
CA TRP A 115 35.98 -37.69 -22.89
C TRP A 115 36.72 -37.17 -21.67
N THR A 116 38.06 -37.20 -21.70
CA THR A 116 38.90 -36.80 -20.56
C THR A 116 38.73 -35.31 -20.24
N ILE A 117 38.71 -34.45 -21.27
CA ILE A 117 38.49 -33.01 -21.07
C ILE A 117 37.10 -32.74 -20.48
N GLN A 118 36.04 -33.35 -21.03
CA GLN A 118 34.68 -33.16 -20.53
C GLN A 118 34.50 -33.70 -19.12
N ALA A 119 35.05 -34.88 -18.81
CA ALA A 119 35.05 -35.45 -17.48
C ALA A 119 35.75 -34.51 -16.48
N THR A 120 36.88 -33.91 -16.87
CA THR A 120 37.60 -32.95 -16.03
C THR A 120 36.79 -31.68 -15.79
N ILE A 121 36.21 -31.08 -16.83
CA ILE A 121 35.35 -29.90 -16.69
C ILE A 121 34.15 -30.21 -15.78
N THR A 122 33.51 -31.36 -15.97
CA THR A 122 32.30 -31.74 -15.25
C THR A 122 32.55 -32.12 -13.80
N ALA A 123 33.61 -32.89 -13.53
CA ALA A 123 33.89 -33.42 -12.20
C ALA A 123 34.74 -32.46 -11.33
N VAL A 124 35.52 -31.57 -11.94
CA VAL A 124 36.46 -30.70 -11.22
C VAL A 124 36.10 -29.23 -11.35
N VAL A 125 35.99 -28.71 -12.58
CA VAL A 125 35.83 -27.27 -12.81
C VAL A 125 34.51 -26.73 -12.27
N TYR A 126 33.37 -27.30 -12.67
CA TYR A 126 32.07 -26.83 -12.19
C TYR A 126 31.90 -26.95 -10.66
N PRO A 127 32.20 -28.09 -10.01
CA PRO A 127 32.05 -28.21 -8.57
C PRO A 127 32.93 -27.24 -7.79
N ILE A 128 34.19 -27.02 -8.21
CA ILE A 128 35.10 -26.08 -7.54
C ILE A 128 34.57 -24.65 -7.61
N ILE A 129 34.13 -24.19 -8.79
CA ILE A 129 33.65 -22.82 -8.97
C ILE A 129 32.35 -22.62 -8.19
N ILE A 130 31.41 -23.56 -8.27
CA ILE A 130 30.15 -23.50 -7.53
C ILE A 130 30.41 -23.50 -6.02
N ALA A 131 31.32 -24.35 -5.53
CA ALA A 131 31.69 -24.38 -4.12
C ALA A 131 32.37 -23.07 -3.67
N PHE A 132 33.28 -22.53 -4.48
CA PHE A 132 33.96 -21.27 -4.20
C PHE A 132 32.97 -20.10 -4.12
N VAL A 133 32.06 -19.98 -5.09
CA VAL A 133 31.01 -18.95 -5.07
C VAL A 133 30.06 -19.16 -3.90
N ALA A 134 29.67 -20.41 -3.61
CA ALA A 134 28.84 -20.69 -2.45
C ALA A 134 29.51 -20.26 -1.13
N ILE A 135 30.83 -20.47 -0.98
CA ILE A 135 31.61 -20.01 0.18
C ILE A 135 31.69 -18.48 0.24
N LEU A 136 31.91 -17.82 -0.91
CA LEU A 136 31.93 -16.35 -0.99
C LEU A 136 30.58 -15.75 -0.62
N LEU A 137 29.48 -16.35 -1.09
CA LEU A 137 28.12 -15.92 -0.77
C LEU A 137 27.72 -16.29 0.67
N GLN A 138 28.20 -17.41 1.23
CA GLN A 138 27.96 -17.81 2.63
C GLN A 138 28.56 -16.87 3.67
N ARG A 139 29.59 -16.08 3.32
CA ARG A 139 30.07 -15.02 4.21
C ARG A 139 29.01 -13.94 4.47
N ARG A 140 27.96 -13.88 3.66
CA ARG A 140 26.76 -13.06 3.89
C ARG A 140 25.63 -13.98 4.36
N GLN A 141 24.86 -13.54 5.35
CA GLN A 141 23.82 -14.37 5.96
C GLN A 141 22.61 -14.63 5.01
N SER A 142 22.56 -13.92 3.87
CA SER A 142 21.59 -13.98 2.76
C SER A 142 21.93 -15.02 1.67
N SER A 143 22.55 -16.13 2.05
CA SER A 143 23.23 -17.00 1.07
C SER A 143 22.30 -17.77 0.12
N LYS A 144 20.98 -17.84 0.37
CA LYS A 144 20.08 -18.74 -0.38
C LYS A 144 19.47 -18.07 -1.61
N VAL A 145 18.96 -16.84 -1.46
CA VAL A 145 18.40 -16.07 -2.58
C VAL A 145 19.52 -15.71 -3.55
N ASP A 146 20.64 -15.19 -3.05
CA ASP A 146 21.79 -14.84 -3.86
C ASP A 146 22.36 -16.03 -4.62
N LEU A 147 22.46 -17.21 -3.99
CA LEU A 147 22.91 -18.42 -4.67
C LEU A 147 21.95 -18.83 -5.79
N GLN A 148 20.64 -18.68 -5.59
CA GLN A 148 19.68 -18.99 -6.63
C GLN A 148 19.75 -18.00 -7.80
N ILE A 149 19.84 -16.70 -7.51
CA ILE A 149 20.01 -15.67 -8.53
C ILE A 149 21.33 -15.89 -9.28
N TYR A 150 22.39 -16.29 -8.59
CA TYR A 150 23.66 -16.71 -9.19
C TYR A 150 23.48 -17.90 -10.14
N LEU A 151 22.90 -19.01 -9.68
CA LEU A 151 22.71 -20.22 -10.49
C LEU A 151 21.86 -19.94 -11.73
N TYR A 152 20.92 -19.02 -11.59
CA TYR A 152 20.04 -18.59 -12.64
C TYR A 152 20.72 -17.64 -13.65
N SER A 153 21.43 -16.61 -13.17
CA SER A 153 22.07 -15.57 -14.01
C SER A 153 23.31 -16.06 -14.76
N THR A 154 24.04 -17.02 -14.20
CA THR A 154 25.30 -17.53 -14.78
C THR A 154 25.10 -18.73 -15.72
N ALA A 155 23.87 -19.23 -15.86
CA ALA A 155 23.56 -20.42 -16.64
C ALA A 155 24.41 -21.65 -16.24
N ALA A 156 24.79 -21.74 -14.97
CA ALA A 156 25.62 -22.82 -14.44
C ALA A 156 24.97 -24.20 -14.64
N LEU A 157 23.65 -24.29 -14.39
CA LEU A 157 22.88 -25.52 -14.54
C LEU A 157 22.86 -26.06 -15.99
N PRO A 158 22.47 -25.30 -17.02
CA PRO A 158 22.47 -25.79 -18.39
C PRO A 158 23.88 -26.11 -18.91
N ALA A 159 24.90 -25.33 -18.54
CA ALA A 159 26.29 -25.61 -18.91
C ALA A 159 26.79 -26.94 -18.31
N GLY A 160 26.56 -27.14 -17.01
CA GLY A 160 26.93 -28.37 -16.30
C GLY A 160 26.15 -29.60 -16.75
N LEU A 161 24.83 -29.49 -16.96
CA LEU A 161 24.00 -30.61 -17.40
C LEU A 161 24.24 -30.99 -18.86
N SER A 162 24.57 -30.03 -19.72
CA SER A 162 25.00 -30.33 -21.09
C SER A 162 26.36 -31.06 -21.13
N ALA A 163 27.28 -30.71 -20.23
CA ALA A 163 28.55 -31.42 -20.08
C ALA A 163 28.34 -32.86 -19.57
N LEU A 164 27.50 -33.03 -18.54
CA LEU A 164 27.11 -34.34 -18.02
C LEU A 164 26.36 -35.18 -19.07
N GLY A 165 25.49 -34.54 -19.85
CA GLY A 165 24.75 -35.16 -20.96
C GLY A 165 25.69 -35.68 -22.04
N LEU A 166 26.72 -34.92 -22.40
CA LEU A 166 27.73 -35.35 -23.36
C LEU A 166 28.56 -36.53 -22.84
N ILE A 167 28.95 -36.54 -21.56
CA ILE A 167 29.60 -37.71 -20.94
C ILE A 167 28.68 -38.94 -20.99
N GLY A 168 27.39 -38.78 -20.66
CA GLY A 168 26.42 -39.87 -20.78
C GLY A 168 26.30 -40.37 -22.22
N ALA A 169 26.23 -39.46 -23.19
CA ALA A 169 26.10 -39.77 -24.61
C ALA A 169 27.34 -40.49 -25.16
N LEU A 170 28.55 -39.99 -24.86
CA LEU A 170 29.80 -40.65 -25.24
C LEU A 170 29.92 -42.04 -24.58
N GLY A 171 29.40 -42.22 -23.36
CA GLY A 171 29.48 -43.48 -22.63
C GLY A 171 28.56 -44.52 -23.27
N LEU A 172 27.36 -44.08 -23.65
CA LEU A 172 26.45 -44.88 -24.46
C LEU A 172 27.04 -45.19 -25.84
N GLN A 173 27.68 -44.22 -26.49
CA GLN A 173 28.35 -44.44 -27.78
C GLN A 173 29.44 -45.50 -27.66
N TYR A 174 30.25 -45.47 -26.59
CA TYR A 174 31.26 -46.49 -26.33
C TYR A 174 30.63 -47.88 -26.13
N LEU A 175 29.53 -47.97 -25.38
CA LEU A 175 28.78 -49.21 -25.16
C LEU A 175 28.08 -49.75 -26.41
N VAL A 176 27.84 -48.93 -27.43
CA VAL A 176 27.17 -49.37 -28.67
C VAL A 176 28.16 -49.43 -29.84
N ALA A 177 29.41 -48.96 -29.65
CA ALA A 177 30.45 -48.93 -30.68
C ALA A 177 30.78 -50.30 -31.27
N PHE A 178 30.60 -51.39 -30.51
CA PHE A 178 30.84 -52.75 -31.00
C PHE A 178 29.72 -53.29 -31.92
N THR A 179 28.53 -52.66 -31.93
CA THR A 179 27.42 -53.05 -32.82
C THR A 179 27.22 -52.10 -33.99
N LEU A 180 27.75 -50.88 -33.91
CA LEU A 180 27.61 -49.86 -34.95
C LEU A 180 28.56 -50.11 -36.13
N ALA A 181 28.07 -49.88 -37.35
CA ALA A 181 28.92 -49.81 -38.53
C ALA A 181 29.97 -48.69 -38.37
N PRO A 182 31.18 -48.83 -38.95
CA PRO A 182 32.25 -47.82 -38.83
C PRO A 182 31.83 -46.40 -39.21
N GLN A 183 30.93 -46.28 -40.19
CA GLN A 183 30.34 -45.00 -40.62
C GLN A 183 29.45 -44.39 -39.53
N GLY A 184 28.63 -45.20 -38.85
CA GLY A 184 27.78 -44.76 -37.74
C GLY A 184 28.59 -44.29 -36.53
N ALA A 185 29.73 -44.93 -36.27
CA ALA A 185 30.66 -44.49 -35.23
C ALA A 185 31.33 -43.13 -35.56
N ALA A 186 31.70 -42.92 -36.83
CA ALA A 186 32.24 -41.65 -37.30
C ALA A 186 31.20 -40.51 -37.19
N TRP A 187 29.94 -40.78 -37.56
CA TRP A 187 28.82 -39.85 -37.38
C TRP A 187 28.61 -39.42 -35.92
N GLY A 188 28.56 -40.40 -35.01
CA GLY A 188 28.42 -40.14 -33.58
C GLY A 188 29.58 -39.31 -33.02
N MET A 189 30.81 -39.50 -33.54
CA MET A 189 31.97 -38.72 -33.13
C MET A 189 31.90 -37.26 -33.59
N ILE A 190 31.48 -36.99 -34.83
CA ILE A 190 31.32 -35.62 -35.33
C ILE A 190 30.24 -34.88 -34.54
N ALA A 191 29.10 -35.53 -34.28
CA ALA A 191 28.04 -34.97 -33.43
C ALA A 191 28.56 -34.66 -32.01
N SER A 192 29.32 -35.57 -31.42
CA SER A 192 29.94 -35.36 -30.11
C SER A 192 30.96 -34.23 -30.10
N LEU A 193 31.71 -34.02 -31.19
CA LEU A 193 32.65 -32.90 -31.33
C LEU A 193 31.92 -31.55 -31.49
N CYS A 194 30.82 -31.52 -32.24
CA CYS A 194 29.95 -30.35 -32.32
C CYS A 194 29.36 -30.01 -30.94
N TRP A 195 28.84 -31.01 -30.22
CA TRP A 195 28.34 -30.84 -28.85
C TRP A 195 29.47 -30.39 -27.91
N PHE A 196 30.64 -31.01 -27.98
CA PHE A 196 31.82 -30.59 -27.20
C PHE A 196 32.14 -29.12 -27.40
N THR A 197 32.12 -28.64 -28.65
CA THR A 197 32.39 -27.24 -28.98
C THR A 197 31.33 -26.31 -28.35
N ILE A 198 30.06 -26.70 -28.40
CA ILE A 198 28.98 -25.98 -27.70
C ILE A 198 29.26 -25.93 -26.19
N ASN A 199 29.69 -27.05 -25.58
CA ASN A 199 30.02 -27.10 -24.16
C ASN A 199 31.23 -26.22 -23.79
N VAL A 200 32.26 -26.12 -24.63
CA VAL A 200 33.39 -25.21 -24.42
C VAL A 200 32.90 -23.76 -24.42
N CYS A 201 32.07 -23.36 -25.39
CA CYS A 201 31.46 -22.03 -25.42
C CYS A 201 30.59 -21.76 -24.18
N LEU A 202 29.74 -22.72 -23.78
CA LEU A 202 28.91 -22.61 -22.58
C LEU A 202 29.75 -22.48 -21.31
N THR A 203 30.86 -23.22 -21.21
CA THR A 203 31.79 -23.14 -20.07
C THR A 203 32.47 -21.77 -20.02
N GLY A 204 32.92 -21.24 -21.16
CA GLY A 204 33.48 -19.89 -21.27
C GLY A 204 32.48 -18.81 -20.87
N CYS A 205 31.24 -18.89 -21.36
CA CYS A 205 30.15 -17.99 -20.97
C CYS A 205 29.83 -18.08 -19.47
N PHE A 206 29.80 -19.29 -18.90
CA PHE A 206 29.59 -19.51 -17.48
C PHE A 206 30.69 -18.87 -16.63
N LEU A 207 31.97 -19.08 -16.98
CA LEU A 207 33.12 -18.49 -16.29
C LEU A 207 33.08 -16.96 -16.34
N TYR A 208 32.84 -16.38 -17.52
CA TYR A 208 32.71 -14.94 -17.68
C TYR A 208 31.55 -14.38 -16.85
N SER A 209 30.39 -15.03 -16.91
CA SER A 209 29.21 -14.60 -16.15
C SER A 209 29.43 -14.71 -14.64
N THR A 210 30.19 -15.70 -14.19
CA THR A 210 30.57 -15.87 -12.78
C THR A 210 31.48 -14.74 -12.30
N ILE A 211 32.52 -14.39 -13.06
CA ILE A 211 33.41 -13.26 -12.73
C ILE A 211 32.63 -11.93 -12.75
N SER A 212 31.74 -11.77 -13.73
CA SER A 212 30.87 -10.60 -13.82
C SER A 212 29.96 -10.47 -12.60
N PHE A 213 29.36 -11.59 -12.14
CA PHE A 213 28.47 -11.62 -10.98
C PHE A 213 29.18 -11.32 -9.65
N LEU A 214 30.50 -11.54 -9.55
CA LEU A 214 31.28 -11.18 -8.37
C LEU A 214 31.42 -9.66 -8.17
N HIS A 215 31.17 -8.85 -9.19
CA HIS A 215 31.13 -7.39 -9.06
C HIS A 215 29.77 -6.94 -8.51
N ASP A 216 29.77 -6.09 -7.48
CA ASP A 216 28.56 -5.69 -6.75
C ASP A 216 27.50 -5.03 -7.65
N ASP A 217 27.89 -4.18 -8.61
CA ASP A 217 26.98 -3.52 -9.55
C ASP A 217 26.25 -4.51 -10.47
N ASN A 218 26.98 -5.49 -11.00
CA ASN A 218 26.41 -6.51 -11.88
C ASN A 218 25.54 -7.49 -11.09
N ARG A 219 25.88 -7.75 -9.83
CA ARG A 219 25.04 -8.54 -8.93
C ARG A 219 23.72 -7.82 -8.66
N LEU A 220 23.75 -6.52 -8.35
CA LEU A 220 22.52 -5.75 -8.12
C LEU A 220 21.64 -5.71 -9.38
N ARG A 221 22.24 -5.52 -10.56
CA ARG A 221 21.50 -5.63 -11.84
C ARG A 221 20.91 -7.02 -12.06
N ALA A 222 21.64 -8.09 -11.74
CA ALA A 222 21.12 -9.45 -11.84
C ALA A 222 19.95 -9.69 -10.86
N PHE A 223 20.04 -9.11 -9.66
CA PHE A 223 18.97 -9.15 -8.66
C PHE A 223 17.72 -8.40 -9.15
N GLU A 224 17.88 -7.18 -9.63
CA GLU A 224 16.82 -6.36 -10.22
C GLU A 224 16.14 -7.08 -11.40
N GLN A 225 16.93 -7.59 -12.35
CA GLN A 225 16.42 -8.35 -13.50
C GLN A 225 15.65 -9.59 -13.05
N TYR A 226 16.15 -10.29 -12.02
CA TYR A 226 15.46 -11.45 -11.47
C TYR A 226 14.11 -11.06 -10.85
N ALA A 227 14.11 -10.00 -10.03
CA ALA A 227 12.92 -9.49 -9.36
C ALA A 227 11.84 -9.05 -10.37
N VAL A 228 12.23 -8.25 -11.36
CA VAL A 228 11.33 -7.64 -12.36
C VAL A 228 10.87 -8.63 -13.43
N HIS A 229 11.75 -9.46 -13.97
CA HIS A 229 11.41 -10.32 -15.12
C HIS A 229 10.82 -11.67 -14.70
N ILE A 230 11.11 -12.15 -13.49
CA ILE A 230 10.78 -13.52 -13.08
C ILE A 230 9.86 -13.52 -11.88
N ALA A 231 10.29 -12.91 -10.78
CA ALA A 231 9.55 -13.00 -9.52
C ALA A 231 8.21 -12.27 -9.64
N LEU A 232 8.24 -11.02 -10.10
CA LEU A 232 7.04 -10.19 -10.22
C LEU A 232 6.00 -10.82 -11.17
N PRO A 233 6.27 -11.18 -12.44
CA PRO A 233 5.24 -11.74 -13.32
C PRO A 233 4.68 -13.09 -12.84
N ARG A 234 5.49 -13.88 -12.12
CA ARG A 234 5.01 -15.15 -11.53
C ARG A 234 4.07 -14.91 -10.36
N GLU A 235 4.41 -13.98 -9.47
CA GLU A 235 3.56 -13.59 -8.35
C GLU A 235 2.24 -12.98 -8.85
N VAL A 236 2.34 -12.08 -9.83
CA VAL A 236 1.18 -11.47 -10.51
C VAL A 236 0.32 -12.53 -11.19
N ARG A 237 0.91 -13.51 -11.87
CA ARG A 237 0.17 -14.66 -12.42
C ARG A 237 -0.59 -15.40 -11.34
N GLN A 238 0.04 -15.68 -10.20
CA GLN A 238 -0.58 -16.40 -9.10
C GLN A 238 -1.76 -15.62 -8.53
N TYR A 239 -1.63 -14.30 -8.36
CA TYR A 239 -2.69 -13.46 -7.80
C TYR A 239 -3.82 -13.21 -8.79
N LEU A 240 -3.51 -12.93 -10.05
CA LEU A 240 -4.51 -12.80 -11.11
C LEU A 240 -5.35 -14.07 -11.29
N ASN A 241 -4.75 -15.26 -11.22
CA ASN A 241 -5.52 -16.50 -11.27
C ASN A 241 -6.59 -16.55 -10.17
N LYS A 242 -6.28 -16.08 -8.95
CA LYS A 242 -7.24 -16.06 -7.85
C LYS A 242 -8.27 -14.94 -8.02
N HIS A 243 -7.85 -13.71 -8.34
CA HIS A 243 -8.76 -12.58 -8.55
C HIS A 243 -9.73 -12.81 -9.70
N ILE A 244 -9.26 -13.26 -10.87
CA ILE A 244 -10.14 -13.58 -12.00
C ILE A 244 -11.13 -14.70 -11.61
N MET A 245 -10.74 -15.64 -10.76
CA MET A 245 -11.64 -16.68 -10.27
C MET A 245 -12.71 -16.12 -9.31
N TRP A 246 -12.34 -15.23 -8.38
CA TRP A 246 -13.28 -14.60 -7.44
C TRP A 246 -14.25 -13.64 -8.16
N ASP A 247 -13.74 -12.87 -9.11
CA ASP A 247 -14.52 -11.90 -9.89
C ASP A 247 -15.15 -12.51 -11.14
N ALA A 248 -15.04 -13.82 -11.35
CA ALA A 248 -15.50 -14.51 -12.56
C ALA A 248 -16.99 -14.27 -12.85
N GLN A 249 -17.82 -14.09 -11.83
CA GLN A 249 -19.24 -13.74 -11.98
C GLN A 249 -19.43 -12.29 -12.45
N GLN A 250 -18.68 -11.34 -11.88
CA GLN A 250 -18.74 -9.93 -12.24
C GLN A 250 -18.23 -9.69 -13.67
N LEU A 251 -17.16 -10.41 -14.06
CA LEU A 251 -16.58 -10.42 -15.41
C LEU A 251 -17.45 -11.17 -16.45
N GLY A 252 -18.56 -11.78 -16.03
CA GLY A 252 -19.45 -12.55 -16.92
C GLY A 252 -18.84 -13.85 -17.44
N LEU A 253 -17.78 -14.36 -16.81
CA LEU A 253 -17.15 -15.64 -17.14
C LEU A 253 -17.92 -16.83 -16.55
N LEU A 254 -18.55 -16.65 -15.39
CA LEU A 254 -19.38 -17.65 -14.72
C LEU A 254 -20.78 -17.10 -14.44
N PRO A 255 -21.81 -17.97 -14.43
CA PRO A 255 -23.18 -17.58 -14.12
C PRO A 255 -23.38 -17.41 -12.60
N GLY A 256 -24.46 -16.71 -12.23
CA GLY A 256 -24.89 -16.56 -10.84
C GLY A 256 -24.56 -15.20 -10.24
N ARG A 257 -24.99 -15.00 -8.99
CA ARG A 257 -24.64 -13.86 -8.14
C ARG A 257 -24.01 -14.38 -6.85
N PRO A 258 -23.07 -13.65 -6.24
CA PRO A 258 -22.53 -14.01 -4.93
C PRO A 258 -23.55 -13.78 -3.81
N SER A 259 -23.48 -14.57 -2.74
CA SER A 259 -24.41 -14.50 -1.60
C SER A 259 -24.33 -13.19 -0.81
N TYR A 260 -23.17 -12.51 -0.78
CA TYR A 260 -23.03 -11.25 -0.03
C TYR A 260 -23.80 -10.08 -0.65
N GLN A 261 -24.04 -10.06 -1.96
CA GLN A 261 -24.89 -9.04 -2.61
C GLN A 261 -26.36 -9.14 -2.18
N ARG A 262 -26.74 -10.22 -1.48
CA ARG A 262 -28.07 -10.45 -0.91
C ARG A 262 -28.34 -9.54 0.31
N LEU A 263 -27.29 -9.12 1.03
CA LEU A 263 -27.40 -8.28 2.23
C LEU A 263 -27.82 -6.83 1.90
N ASP A 264 -27.35 -6.29 0.78
CA ASP A 264 -27.56 -4.87 0.43
C ASP A 264 -28.91 -4.61 -0.28
N SER A 265 -29.51 -5.63 -0.90
CA SER A 265 -30.56 -5.41 -1.92
C SER A 265 -31.99 -5.70 -1.47
N GLY A 266 -32.23 -6.22 -0.27
CA GLY A 266 -33.56 -6.46 0.33
C GLY A 266 -34.58 -7.32 -0.45
N ALA A 267 -34.33 -7.69 -1.72
CA ALA A 267 -35.41 -8.01 -2.67
C ALA A 267 -35.20 -9.24 -3.57
N ASP A 268 -34.10 -10.00 -3.47
CA ASP A 268 -33.90 -11.19 -4.33
C ASP A 268 -33.36 -12.39 -3.53
N GLN A 269 -34.26 -13.25 -3.03
CA GLN A 269 -33.95 -14.48 -2.29
C GLN A 269 -33.63 -15.70 -3.18
N GLY A 270 -33.12 -15.49 -4.41
CA GLY A 270 -32.83 -16.57 -5.34
C GLY A 270 -31.58 -17.41 -5.00
N PRO A 271 -31.40 -18.57 -5.66
CA PRO A 271 -30.20 -19.41 -5.46
C PRO A 271 -28.91 -18.67 -5.86
N SER A 272 -27.86 -18.78 -5.05
CA SER A 272 -26.56 -18.13 -5.27
C SER A 272 -25.42 -19.12 -5.46
N ILE A 273 -24.32 -18.61 -6.01
CA ILE A 273 -23.06 -19.36 -6.13
C ILE A 273 -21.97 -18.52 -5.48
N ASP A 274 -21.28 -19.11 -4.53
CA ASP A 274 -20.19 -18.49 -3.79
C ASP A 274 -18.86 -19.09 -4.25
N LEU A 275 -18.02 -18.22 -4.83
CA LEU A 275 -16.69 -18.61 -5.32
C LEU A 275 -15.60 -18.45 -4.24
N MET A 276 -15.95 -17.88 -3.09
CA MET A 276 -15.04 -17.70 -1.95
C MET A 276 -15.35 -18.74 -0.85
N PRO A 277 -14.35 -19.48 -0.37
CA PRO A 277 -14.55 -20.54 0.62
C PRO A 277 -14.66 -19.95 2.04
N TYR A 278 -15.86 -19.53 2.47
CA TYR A 278 -16.07 -18.95 3.81
C TYR A 278 -16.85 -19.85 4.77
N GLY A 279 -17.47 -20.94 4.32
CA GLY A 279 -18.29 -21.80 5.19
C GLY A 279 -17.57 -23.03 5.72
N THR A 280 -18.01 -23.59 6.85
CA THR A 280 -17.72 -24.98 7.25
C THR A 280 -18.84 -25.94 6.87
N ASP A 281 -20.03 -25.42 6.61
CA ASP A 281 -21.25 -26.20 6.53
C ASP A 281 -21.63 -26.59 5.10
N GLY A 282 -22.46 -27.63 4.96
CA GLY A 282 -23.07 -28.06 3.71
C GLY A 282 -22.66 -29.48 3.27
N THR A 283 -23.38 -30.00 2.27
CA THR A 283 -23.16 -31.37 1.78
C THR A 283 -22.17 -31.39 0.60
N PRO A 284 -21.10 -32.21 0.64
CA PRO A 284 -20.13 -32.29 -0.45
C PRO A 284 -20.79 -32.91 -1.68
N CYS A 285 -20.89 -32.15 -2.78
CA CYS A 285 -21.65 -32.56 -3.95
C CYS A 285 -20.75 -33.02 -5.11
N VAL A 286 -19.57 -32.43 -5.25
CA VAL A 286 -18.58 -32.79 -6.27
C VAL A 286 -17.22 -33.02 -5.62
N THR A 287 -16.77 -34.27 -5.63
CA THR A 287 -15.45 -34.67 -5.13
C THR A 287 -14.57 -35.23 -6.23
N ARG A 288 -13.25 -35.14 -6.04
CA ARG A 288 -12.22 -35.73 -6.90
C ARG A 288 -11.12 -36.35 -6.05
N ARG A 289 -10.77 -37.61 -6.35
CA ARG A 289 -9.67 -38.32 -5.69
C ARG A 289 -8.35 -38.04 -6.42
N LEU A 290 -7.40 -37.44 -5.72
CA LEU A 290 -6.04 -37.20 -6.18
C LEU A 290 -5.10 -38.27 -5.63
N ARG A 291 -4.37 -38.96 -6.51
CA ARG A 291 -3.42 -40.03 -6.14
C ARG A 291 -2.10 -39.50 -5.57
N ARG A 292 -1.74 -38.26 -5.91
CA ARG A 292 -0.50 -37.58 -5.48
C ARG A 292 -0.85 -36.17 -5.03
N ARG A 293 0.07 -35.53 -4.31
CA ARG A 293 -0.03 -34.10 -4.00
C ARG A 293 0.00 -33.33 -5.32
N SER A 294 -1.09 -32.65 -5.63
CA SER A 294 -1.28 -31.91 -6.88
C SER A 294 -1.81 -30.52 -6.58
N GLN A 295 -1.44 -29.57 -7.43
CA GLN A 295 -1.91 -28.19 -7.38
C GLN A 295 -3.03 -28.01 -8.39
N LEU A 296 -4.04 -27.21 -8.06
CA LEU A 296 -5.00 -26.73 -9.06
C LEU A 296 -4.27 -25.76 -9.99
N SER A 297 -3.89 -26.23 -11.18
CA SER A 297 -3.08 -25.46 -12.11
C SER A 297 -3.89 -24.56 -13.01
N ASP A 298 -5.13 -24.97 -13.35
CA ASP A 298 -5.97 -24.25 -14.30
C ASP A 298 -7.44 -24.71 -14.21
N VAL A 299 -8.36 -23.86 -14.69
CA VAL A 299 -9.81 -24.08 -14.71
C VAL A 299 -10.35 -23.76 -16.10
N ARG A 300 -11.09 -24.70 -16.69
CA ARG A 300 -11.76 -24.51 -17.99
C ARG A 300 -13.08 -23.77 -17.77
N MET A 301 -13.08 -22.45 -17.97
CA MET A 301 -14.18 -21.57 -17.55
C MET A 301 -15.50 -21.92 -18.25
N ARG A 302 -15.48 -22.28 -19.54
CA ARG A 302 -16.69 -22.67 -20.29
C ARG A 302 -17.37 -23.93 -19.76
N LEU A 303 -16.59 -24.96 -19.43
CA LEU A 303 -17.14 -26.19 -18.86
C LEU A 303 -17.67 -25.96 -17.45
N PHE A 304 -16.97 -25.12 -16.68
CA PHE A 304 -17.42 -24.75 -15.35
C PHE A 304 -18.73 -23.96 -15.42
N ALA A 305 -18.80 -22.93 -16.26
CA ALA A 305 -20.00 -22.14 -16.52
C ALA A 305 -21.20 -23.00 -16.95
N ALA A 306 -21.00 -23.94 -17.87
CA ALA A 306 -22.06 -24.85 -18.31
C ALA A 306 -22.60 -25.73 -17.17
N GLY A 307 -21.70 -26.27 -16.33
CA GLY A 307 -22.08 -27.04 -15.15
C GLY A 307 -22.84 -26.21 -14.11
N LEU A 308 -22.37 -24.99 -13.84
CA LEU A 308 -23.01 -24.06 -12.91
C LEU A 308 -24.38 -23.56 -13.41
N SER A 309 -24.50 -23.21 -14.69
CA SER A 309 -25.77 -22.78 -15.29
C SER A 309 -26.84 -23.86 -15.20
N ARG A 310 -26.44 -25.13 -15.39
CA ARG A 310 -27.34 -26.27 -15.28
C ARG A 310 -27.81 -26.47 -13.84
N TRP A 311 -26.90 -26.37 -12.87
CA TRP A 311 -27.26 -26.41 -11.46
C TRP A 311 -28.17 -25.23 -11.07
N LEU A 312 -27.88 -24.02 -11.52
CA LEU A 312 -28.74 -22.84 -11.27
C LEU A 312 -30.15 -23.01 -11.82
N ALA A 313 -30.29 -23.57 -13.04
CA ALA A 313 -31.61 -23.86 -13.61
C ALA A 313 -32.39 -24.85 -12.73
N GLN A 314 -31.73 -25.93 -12.27
CA GLN A 314 -32.31 -26.92 -11.37
C GLN A 314 -32.67 -26.32 -10.00
N ALA A 315 -31.78 -25.49 -9.43
CA ALA A 315 -32.01 -24.84 -8.15
C ALA A 315 -33.16 -23.83 -8.22
N ARG A 316 -33.31 -23.09 -9.33
CA ARG A 316 -34.44 -22.18 -9.56
C ARG A 316 -35.77 -22.92 -9.66
N THR A 317 -35.82 -24.05 -10.37
CA THR A 317 -37.04 -24.86 -10.45
C THR A 317 -37.42 -25.46 -9.09
N HIS A 318 -36.43 -25.86 -8.28
CA HIS A 318 -36.66 -26.37 -6.93
C HIS A 318 -37.11 -25.26 -5.97
N TRP A 319 -36.54 -24.06 -6.12
CA TRP A 319 -36.90 -22.88 -5.34
C TRP A 319 -38.35 -22.44 -5.60
N GLN A 320 -38.77 -22.45 -6.87
CA GLN A 320 -40.14 -22.10 -7.27
C GLN A 320 -41.18 -23.15 -6.88
N GLY A 321 -40.78 -24.41 -6.67
CA GLY A 321 -41.69 -25.54 -6.40
C GLY A 321 -41.97 -25.84 -4.93
N ASP A 322 -40.98 -25.66 -4.03
CA ASP A 322 -41.07 -26.18 -2.65
C ASP A 322 -41.00 -25.12 -1.52
N LEU A 323 -40.49 -23.90 -1.76
CA LEU A 323 -40.06 -22.99 -0.67
C LEU A 323 -40.64 -21.56 -0.75
N SER A 324 -41.50 -21.26 -1.73
CA SER A 324 -42.07 -19.91 -1.91
C SER A 324 -43.15 -19.52 -0.87
N HIS A 325 -43.43 -20.39 0.11
CA HIS A 325 -44.45 -20.15 1.16
C HIS A 325 -43.90 -20.07 2.59
N ASP A 326 -42.61 -20.36 2.82
CA ASP A 326 -41.98 -20.21 4.14
C ASP A 326 -41.09 -18.95 4.17
N ALA A 327 -41.42 -18.00 5.04
CA ALA A 327 -40.64 -16.76 5.21
C ALA A 327 -39.21 -17.00 5.74
N ASP A 328 -38.95 -18.19 6.31
CA ASP A 328 -37.66 -18.61 6.89
C ASP A 328 -36.83 -19.53 5.96
N ALA A 329 -37.31 -19.82 4.75
CA ALA A 329 -36.60 -20.67 3.80
C ALA A 329 -35.28 -20.01 3.35
N ARG A 330 -34.14 -20.55 3.81
CA ARG A 330 -32.82 -20.08 3.35
C ARG A 330 -32.58 -20.51 1.90
N ALA A 331 -32.15 -19.56 1.08
CA ALA A 331 -31.82 -19.79 -0.33
C ALA A 331 -30.78 -20.90 -0.54
N ALA A 332 -30.91 -21.60 -1.68
CA ALA A 332 -29.98 -22.64 -2.10
C ALA A 332 -28.64 -22.03 -2.52
N ASP A 333 -27.56 -22.39 -1.82
CA ASP A 333 -26.23 -21.81 -2.01
C ASP A 333 -25.22 -22.91 -2.41
N LEU A 334 -24.47 -22.67 -3.48
CA LEU A 334 -23.39 -23.55 -3.94
C LEU A 334 -22.03 -22.89 -3.72
N GLU A 335 -21.17 -23.52 -2.91
CA GLU A 335 -19.89 -22.96 -2.48
C GLU A 335 -18.70 -23.71 -3.09
N LEU A 336 -17.73 -22.96 -3.64
CA LEU A 336 -16.45 -23.48 -4.12
C LEU A 336 -15.45 -23.68 -2.98
N ARG A 337 -14.82 -24.86 -2.92
CA ARG A 337 -13.87 -25.25 -1.85
C ARG A 337 -12.43 -25.39 -2.31
N VAL A 338 -12.13 -25.00 -3.54
CA VAL A 338 -10.79 -25.07 -4.12
C VAL A 338 -10.38 -23.75 -4.72
N GLU A 339 -9.17 -23.30 -4.40
CA GLU A 339 -8.58 -22.11 -4.98
C GLU A 339 -7.45 -22.47 -5.96
N PRO A 340 -7.25 -21.67 -7.02
CA PRO A 340 -6.08 -21.78 -7.87
C PRO A 340 -4.79 -21.68 -7.06
N GLY A 341 -3.85 -22.57 -7.31
CA GLY A 341 -2.57 -22.59 -6.60
C GLY A 341 -2.54 -23.39 -5.29
N ASP A 342 -3.67 -23.84 -4.77
CA ASP A 342 -3.70 -24.68 -3.57
C ASP A 342 -3.17 -26.09 -3.82
N MET A 343 -2.30 -26.55 -2.94
CA MET A 343 -1.83 -27.93 -2.90
C MET A 343 -2.83 -28.80 -2.15
N LYS A 344 -3.38 -29.82 -2.82
CA LYS A 344 -4.30 -30.77 -2.21
C LYS A 344 -3.87 -32.22 -2.48
N SER A 345 -4.30 -33.14 -1.63
CA SER A 345 -4.05 -34.59 -1.76
C SER A 345 -5.24 -35.39 -1.24
N GLY A 346 -5.43 -36.62 -1.73
CA GLY A 346 -6.52 -37.47 -1.28
C GLY A 346 -7.87 -37.10 -1.89
N ASN A 347 -8.95 -37.22 -1.12
CA ASN A 347 -10.29 -36.85 -1.56
C ASN A 347 -10.51 -35.35 -1.40
N VAL A 348 -10.52 -34.62 -2.51
CA VAL A 348 -10.73 -33.17 -2.52
C VAL A 348 -12.18 -32.87 -2.88
N THR A 349 -12.87 -32.15 -2.00
CA THR A 349 -14.20 -31.59 -2.28
C THR A 349 -14.03 -30.33 -3.12
N LEU A 350 -14.63 -30.31 -4.31
CA LEU A 350 -14.61 -29.15 -5.21
C LEU A 350 -15.76 -28.21 -4.87
N LEU A 351 -16.95 -28.74 -4.66
CA LEU A 351 -18.17 -27.97 -4.40
C LEU A 351 -18.97 -28.55 -3.24
N VAL A 352 -19.66 -27.67 -2.52
CA VAL A 352 -20.57 -27.96 -1.42
C VAL A 352 -21.91 -27.27 -1.69
N VAL A 353 -23.03 -27.96 -1.44
CA VAL A 353 -24.38 -27.38 -1.54
C VAL A 353 -24.99 -27.21 -0.15
N LYS A 354 -25.60 -26.05 0.09
CA LYS A 354 -26.43 -25.71 1.25
C LYS A 354 -27.87 -25.48 0.79
N ASN A 355 -28.84 -26.08 1.49
CA ASN A 355 -30.28 -25.84 1.30
C ASN A 355 -30.78 -25.94 -0.15
N GLY A 356 -30.18 -26.82 -0.97
CA GLY A 356 -30.50 -26.92 -2.40
C GLY A 356 -30.29 -28.32 -2.97
N PRO A 357 -30.79 -28.56 -4.19
CA PRO A 357 -30.63 -29.86 -4.84
C PRO A 357 -29.16 -30.12 -5.18
N GLN A 358 -28.75 -31.38 -5.06
CA GLN A 358 -27.44 -31.79 -5.56
C GLN A 358 -27.38 -31.61 -7.09
N PRO A 359 -26.21 -31.22 -7.64
CA PRO A 359 -26.03 -31.14 -9.09
C PRO A 359 -26.33 -32.51 -9.71
N ASP A 360 -26.95 -32.51 -10.88
CA ASP A 360 -27.19 -33.75 -11.61
C ASP A 360 -25.89 -34.36 -12.16
N TRP A 361 -25.96 -35.59 -12.68
CA TRP A 361 -24.76 -36.32 -13.12
C TRP A 361 -23.97 -35.56 -14.20
N LEU A 362 -24.66 -34.84 -15.10
CA LEU A 362 -24.04 -34.08 -16.17
C LEU A 362 -23.34 -32.83 -15.63
N ALA A 363 -23.97 -32.07 -14.74
CA ALA A 363 -23.34 -30.95 -14.06
C ALA A 363 -22.11 -31.42 -13.27
N ARG A 364 -22.21 -32.52 -12.50
CA ARG A 364 -21.05 -33.10 -11.78
C ARG A 364 -19.91 -33.46 -12.73
N LEU A 365 -20.21 -34.05 -13.89
CA LEU A 365 -19.21 -34.44 -14.88
C LEU A 365 -18.50 -33.21 -15.49
N LEU A 366 -19.26 -32.20 -15.91
CA LEU A 366 -18.75 -30.96 -16.49
C LEU A 366 -17.84 -30.24 -15.50
N ILE A 367 -18.30 -30.08 -14.25
CA ILE A 367 -17.55 -29.44 -13.17
C ILE A 367 -16.27 -30.23 -12.90
N ARG A 368 -16.33 -31.57 -12.73
CA ARG A 368 -15.12 -32.39 -12.51
C ARG A 368 -14.08 -32.27 -13.62
N ARG A 369 -14.53 -32.16 -14.87
CA ARG A 369 -13.65 -32.00 -16.05
C ARG A 369 -13.13 -30.58 -16.22
N ALA A 370 -13.76 -29.59 -15.59
CA ALA A 370 -13.33 -28.20 -15.65
C ALA A 370 -12.03 -27.95 -14.87
N PHE A 371 -11.88 -28.56 -13.69
CA PHE A 371 -10.70 -28.40 -12.85
C PHE A 371 -9.52 -29.25 -13.34
N MET A 372 -8.36 -28.63 -13.58
CA MET A 372 -7.14 -29.31 -14.00
C MET A 372 -6.11 -29.31 -12.87
N PHE A 373 -5.84 -30.50 -12.33
CA PHE A 373 -4.82 -30.70 -11.31
C PHE A 373 -3.54 -31.21 -11.98
N ARG A 374 -2.41 -30.57 -11.68
CA ARG A 374 -1.08 -31.04 -12.09
C ARG A 374 -0.28 -31.44 -10.87
N SER A 375 0.46 -32.53 -10.98
CA SER A 375 1.51 -32.87 -10.02
C SER A 375 2.54 -31.74 -10.09
N SER A 376 2.81 -31.07 -8.97
CA SER A 376 3.91 -30.12 -8.95
C SER A 376 5.21 -30.94 -8.94
N PRO A 377 6.04 -30.92 -10.00
CA PRO A 377 7.41 -31.37 -9.86
C PRO A 377 8.01 -30.47 -8.77
N GLY A 378 8.61 -31.03 -7.72
CA GLY A 378 9.12 -30.28 -6.57
C GLY A 378 9.80 -29.00 -7.04
N SER A 379 9.08 -27.89 -6.96
CA SER A 379 9.46 -26.69 -7.69
C SER A 379 10.76 -26.23 -7.10
N VAL A 380 11.78 -26.02 -7.94
CA VAL A 380 12.91 -25.14 -7.62
C VAL A 380 12.31 -23.97 -6.86
N GLN A 381 12.66 -23.78 -5.57
CA GLN A 381 11.97 -22.81 -4.72
C GLN A 381 12.07 -21.45 -5.41
N THR A 382 10.98 -20.92 -5.96
CA THR A 382 11.00 -19.60 -6.59
C THR A 382 10.57 -18.60 -5.55
N TYR A 383 11.43 -17.62 -5.27
CA TYR A 383 11.13 -16.54 -4.33
C TYR A 383 10.11 -15.58 -4.95
N ASN A 384 9.14 -15.15 -4.15
CA ASN A 384 8.24 -14.05 -4.49
C ASN A 384 8.95 -12.71 -4.21
N THR A 385 8.39 -11.61 -4.69
CA THR A 385 9.01 -10.28 -4.56
C THR A 385 9.21 -9.87 -3.09
N GLY A 386 8.24 -10.18 -2.22
CA GLY A 386 8.37 -9.93 -0.77
C GLY A 386 9.58 -10.64 -0.15
N LYS A 387 9.81 -11.93 -0.42
CA LYS A 387 11.00 -12.63 0.10
C LYS A 387 12.31 -12.06 -0.45
N LEU A 388 12.33 -11.56 -1.68
CA LEU A 388 13.50 -10.90 -2.23
C LEU A 388 13.81 -9.60 -1.46
N LEU A 389 12.79 -8.78 -1.19
CA LEU A 389 12.95 -7.55 -0.40
C LEU A 389 13.33 -7.85 1.05
N GLN A 390 12.71 -8.85 1.68
CA GLN A 390 13.06 -9.29 3.04
C GLN A 390 14.53 -9.71 3.16
N GLU A 391 15.08 -10.33 2.12
CA GLU A 391 16.49 -10.70 2.11
C GLU A 391 17.40 -9.45 2.08
N LEU A 392 17.09 -8.48 1.21
CA LEU A 392 17.82 -7.20 1.15
C LEU A 392 17.67 -6.40 2.46
N VAL A 393 16.49 -6.41 3.09
CA VAL A 393 16.26 -5.81 4.40
C VAL A 393 17.08 -6.52 5.49
N SER A 394 17.18 -7.85 5.42
CA SER A 394 17.98 -8.62 6.37
C SER A 394 19.46 -8.29 6.26
N ASP A 395 19.99 -8.15 5.05
CA ASP A 395 21.37 -7.70 4.82
C ASP A 395 21.60 -6.27 5.32
N LEU A 396 20.67 -5.36 5.05
CA LEU A 396 20.70 -3.99 5.54
C LEU A 396 20.69 -3.94 7.08
N LYS A 397 19.82 -4.72 7.72
CA LYS A 397 19.73 -4.86 9.17
C LYS A 397 21.05 -5.35 9.76
N ASN A 398 21.68 -6.34 9.14
CA ASN A 398 22.93 -6.92 9.62
C ASN A 398 24.09 -5.91 9.56
N GLU A 399 24.24 -5.16 8.46
CA GLU A 399 25.26 -4.10 8.36
C GLU A 399 24.99 -2.95 9.35
N THR A 400 23.72 -2.61 9.56
CA THR A 400 23.32 -1.60 10.56
C THR A 400 23.69 -2.05 11.97
N ALA A 401 23.37 -3.30 12.33
CA ALA A 401 23.69 -3.89 13.63
C ALA A 401 25.21 -4.04 13.85
N ALA A 402 25.98 -4.26 12.77
CA ALA A 402 27.44 -4.29 12.81
C ALA A 402 28.09 -2.89 12.95
N GLY A 403 27.30 -1.81 12.88
CA GLY A 403 27.80 -0.44 12.99
C GLY A 403 28.61 0.04 11.77
N ARG A 404 28.45 -0.59 10.60
CA ARG A 404 29.20 -0.22 9.38
C ARG A 404 28.38 0.78 8.56
N GLU A 405 28.74 2.05 8.65
CA GLU A 405 27.98 3.15 8.02
C GLU A 405 27.95 3.05 6.49
N ASP A 406 29.11 2.92 5.84
CA ASP A 406 29.21 2.81 4.37
C ASP A 406 28.44 1.59 3.84
N GLY A 407 28.56 0.45 4.52
CA GLY A 407 27.84 -0.77 4.18
C GLY A 407 26.32 -0.62 4.35
N THR A 408 25.88 0.10 5.38
CA THR A 408 24.45 0.40 5.60
C THR A 408 23.90 1.27 4.46
N GLN A 409 24.62 2.32 4.07
CA GLN A 409 24.20 3.21 3.00
C GLN A 409 24.15 2.49 1.64
N GLU A 410 25.15 1.67 1.31
CA GLU A 410 25.18 0.87 0.07
C GLU A 410 24.02 -0.14 0.02
N ARG A 411 23.73 -0.83 1.13
CA ARG A 411 22.62 -1.80 1.19
C ARG A 411 21.26 -1.11 1.11
N LEU A 412 21.13 0.07 1.71
CA LEU A 412 19.91 0.87 1.62
C LEU A 412 19.67 1.34 0.19
N LEU A 413 20.73 1.83 -0.49
CA LEU A 413 20.72 2.17 -1.91
C LEU A 413 20.22 1.02 -2.78
N ALA A 414 20.77 -0.18 -2.57
CA ALA A 414 20.38 -1.39 -3.29
C ALA A 414 18.91 -1.77 -3.03
N LEU A 415 18.45 -1.70 -1.78
CA LEU A 415 17.07 -1.97 -1.41
C LEU A 415 16.09 -0.98 -2.05
N THR A 416 16.37 0.32 -1.98
CA THR A 416 15.52 1.35 -2.59
C THR A 416 15.48 1.21 -4.11
N HIS A 417 16.62 0.90 -4.75
CA HIS A 417 16.72 0.69 -6.19
C HIS A 417 15.88 -0.49 -6.68
N VAL A 418 15.93 -1.63 -5.99
CA VAL A 418 15.11 -2.79 -6.35
C VAL A 418 13.62 -2.54 -6.07
N HIS A 419 13.30 -1.83 -4.98
CA HIS A 419 11.90 -1.46 -4.67
C HIS A 419 11.31 -0.55 -5.76
N THR A 420 12.03 0.49 -6.18
CA THR A 420 11.56 1.39 -7.24
C THR A 420 11.46 0.69 -8.58
N ALA A 421 12.44 -0.15 -8.93
CA ALA A 421 12.37 -0.97 -10.15
C ALA A 421 11.14 -1.91 -10.18
N LEU A 422 10.74 -2.47 -9.04
CA LEU A 422 9.52 -3.29 -8.93
C LEU A 422 8.24 -2.47 -9.15
N LEU A 423 8.17 -1.27 -8.56
CA LEU A 423 7.03 -0.36 -8.73
C LEU A 423 6.94 0.12 -10.18
N ASP A 424 8.08 0.38 -10.82
CA ASP A 424 8.16 0.87 -12.19
C ASP A 424 7.81 -0.21 -13.22
N ALA A 425 8.30 -1.42 -12.99
CA ALA A 425 7.89 -2.60 -13.73
C ALA A 425 6.39 -2.90 -13.58
N GLY A 426 5.79 -2.54 -12.44
CA GLY A 426 4.38 -2.73 -12.10
C GLY A 426 3.40 -1.86 -12.89
N ARG A 427 3.86 -0.83 -13.59
CA ARG A 427 3.00 0.17 -14.25
C ARG A 427 2.24 -0.41 -15.45
N PHE A 428 0.98 -0.01 -15.62
CA PHE A 428 0.18 -0.23 -16.82
C PHE A 428 -0.92 0.83 -16.95
N VAL A 429 -1.60 0.86 -18.09
CA VAL A 429 -2.79 1.72 -18.30
C VAL A 429 -4.01 0.82 -18.26
N ASP A 430 -5.00 1.18 -17.45
CA ASP A 430 -6.24 0.40 -17.31
C ASP A 430 -7.17 0.55 -18.54
N GLU A 431 -8.29 -0.15 -18.54
CA GLU A 431 -9.27 -0.10 -19.64
C GLU A 431 -9.92 1.29 -19.81
N ASN A 432 -9.87 2.14 -18.78
CA ASN A 432 -10.40 3.50 -18.78
C ASN A 432 -9.35 4.53 -19.24
N GLY A 433 -8.12 4.11 -19.54
CA GLY A 433 -7.03 5.01 -19.90
C GLY A 433 -6.32 5.65 -18.69
N ALA A 434 -6.63 5.24 -17.47
CA ALA A 434 -5.99 5.73 -16.25
C ALA A 434 -4.69 4.97 -15.94
N ALA A 435 -3.73 5.67 -15.33
CA ALA A 435 -2.50 5.07 -14.85
C ALA A 435 -2.77 4.14 -13.66
N ALA A 436 -2.36 2.88 -13.78
CA ALA A 436 -2.56 1.86 -12.77
C ALA A 436 -1.25 1.11 -12.49
N ASN A 437 -1.20 0.41 -11.36
CA ASN A 437 -0.03 -0.36 -10.96
C ASN A 437 -0.43 -1.72 -10.40
N VAL A 438 0.29 -2.75 -10.81
CA VAL A 438 0.09 -4.12 -10.34
C VAL A 438 0.37 -4.26 -8.85
N ALA A 439 1.24 -3.42 -8.29
CA ALA A 439 1.51 -3.40 -6.86
C ALA A 439 0.26 -3.06 -6.03
N CYS A 440 -0.77 -2.42 -6.61
CA CYS A 440 -2.04 -2.15 -5.95
C CYS A 440 -2.93 -3.40 -5.80
N MET A 441 -2.59 -4.50 -6.49
CA MET A 441 -3.31 -5.75 -6.40
C MET A 441 -3.26 -6.31 -4.97
N LYS A 442 -4.42 -6.72 -4.47
CA LYS A 442 -4.53 -7.32 -3.14
C LYS A 442 -3.89 -8.71 -3.12
N VAL A 443 -3.15 -9.02 -2.07
CA VAL A 443 -2.68 -10.37 -1.80
C VAL A 443 -3.92 -11.25 -1.55
N PRO A 444 -4.07 -12.41 -2.18
CA PRO A 444 -5.26 -13.23 -2.05
C PRO A 444 -5.27 -14.07 -0.77
N ALA A 445 -5.21 -13.41 0.38
CA ALA A 445 -5.21 -14.00 1.72
C ALA A 445 -6.35 -13.41 2.57
N GLY A 446 -7.55 -14.00 2.47
CA GLY A 446 -8.69 -13.72 3.37
C GLY A 446 -9.22 -12.28 3.38
N PHE A 447 -10.16 -12.02 4.29
CA PHE A 447 -10.76 -10.70 4.53
C PHE A 447 -9.70 -9.73 5.07
N GLY A 448 -9.68 -8.49 4.57
CA GLY A 448 -8.72 -7.46 5.00
C GLY A 448 -7.32 -7.57 4.37
N SER A 449 -7.19 -8.25 3.24
CA SER A 449 -5.88 -8.47 2.63
C SER A 449 -5.17 -7.20 2.17
N LEU A 450 -3.87 -7.14 2.48
CA LEU A 450 -2.95 -6.07 2.07
C LEU A 450 -2.67 -6.12 0.57
N SER A 451 -2.41 -4.96 -0.04
CA SER A 451 -1.85 -4.89 -1.40
C SER A 451 -0.37 -5.29 -1.43
N LEU A 452 0.14 -5.60 -2.63
CA LEU A 452 1.55 -5.93 -2.83
C LEU A 452 2.49 -4.82 -2.33
N TYR A 453 2.22 -3.55 -2.68
CA TYR A 453 3.03 -2.42 -2.21
C TYR A 453 3.04 -2.32 -0.67
N GLN A 454 1.91 -2.59 -0.01
CA GLN A 454 1.79 -2.55 1.45
C GLN A 454 2.62 -3.66 2.11
N THR A 455 2.67 -4.83 1.46
CA THR A 455 3.51 -5.93 1.92
C THR A 455 4.99 -5.55 1.82
N TRP A 456 5.41 -4.96 0.70
CA TRP A 456 6.79 -4.50 0.50
C TRP A 456 7.20 -3.41 1.49
N VAL A 457 6.31 -2.46 1.78
CA VAL A 457 6.53 -1.43 2.81
C VAL A 457 6.64 -2.06 4.20
N SER A 458 5.78 -3.02 4.52
CA SER A 458 5.81 -3.71 5.82
C SER A 458 7.12 -4.47 6.07
N ASP A 459 7.77 -4.96 5.01
CA ASP A 459 9.03 -5.70 5.09
C ASP A 459 10.21 -4.86 5.62
N TYR A 460 10.11 -3.52 5.65
CA TYR A 460 11.13 -2.65 6.24
C TYR A 460 11.13 -2.67 7.78
N SER A 461 10.05 -3.13 8.42
CA SER A 461 9.86 -3.05 9.87
C SER A 461 11.02 -3.63 10.69
N PRO A 462 11.57 -4.83 10.38
CA PRO A 462 12.67 -5.40 11.15
C PRO A 462 13.96 -4.57 11.14
N TRP A 463 14.19 -3.78 10.08
CA TRP A 463 15.32 -2.86 10.00
C TRP A 463 15.05 -1.57 10.79
N LEU A 464 13.84 -0.99 10.67
CA LEU A 464 13.45 0.19 11.46
C LEU A 464 13.54 -0.08 12.97
N GLU A 465 13.10 -1.25 13.42
CA GLU A 465 13.23 -1.69 14.82
C GLU A 465 14.71 -1.81 15.25
N CYS A 466 15.56 -2.32 14.36
CA CYS A 466 17.00 -2.43 14.63
C CYS A 466 17.67 -1.05 14.74
N VAL A 467 17.31 -0.12 13.87
CA VAL A 467 17.82 1.25 13.85
C VAL A 467 17.49 1.97 15.16
N ILE A 468 16.24 1.84 15.64
CA ILE A 468 15.81 2.43 16.91
C ILE A 468 16.50 1.74 18.10
N GLY A 469 16.64 0.41 18.08
CA GLY A 469 17.37 -0.33 19.10
C GLY A 469 18.84 0.09 19.22
N MET A 470 19.44 0.50 18.11
CA MET A 470 20.84 0.96 18.02
C MET A 470 21.02 2.46 18.21
N LEU A 471 19.96 3.22 18.51
CA LEU A 471 19.98 4.70 18.53
C LEU A 471 21.06 5.30 19.45
N GLU A 472 21.33 4.67 20.61
CA GLU A 472 22.36 5.14 21.55
C GLU A 472 23.80 4.87 21.05
N SER A 473 24.00 3.80 20.30
CA SER A 473 25.33 3.34 19.83
C SER A 473 25.67 3.76 18.39
N ASN A 474 24.67 3.91 17.54
CA ASN A 474 24.80 4.23 16.12
C ASN A 474 23.63 5.14 15.67
N PRO A 475 23.70 6.47 15.89
CA PRO A 475 22.65 7.40 15.48
C PRO A 475 22.57 7.58 13.96
N ARG A 476 23.63 7.24 13.20
CA ARG A 476 23.69 7.43 11.75
C ARG A 476 22.68 6.56 11.00
N GLY A 477 22.45 5.33 11.49
CA GLY A 477 21.41 4.46 10.94
C GLY A 477 20.01 5.09 11.02
N PHE A 478 19.73 5.83 12.09
CA PHE A 478 18.47 6.55 12.26
C PHE A 478 18.33 7.73 11.30
N GLU A 479 19.40 8.49 11.11
CA GLU A 479 19.42 9.57 10.11
C GLU A 479 19.14 9.04 8.70
N LEU A 480 19.76 7.93 8.30
CA LEU A 480 19.49 7.29 7.01
C LEU A 480 18.02 6.84 6.89
N ALA A 481 17.44 6.25 7.94
CA ALA A 481 16.04 5.85 7.96
C ALA A 481 15.09 7.04 7.74
N CYS A 482 15.41 8.22 8.28
CA CYS A 482 14.61 9.44 8.12
C CYS A 482 14.55 9.95 6.66
N HIS A 483 15.45 9.53 5.78
CA HIS A 483 15.47 9.97 4.38
C HIS A 483 14.90 8.95 3.39
N VAL A 484 14.53 7.74 3.84
CA VAL A 484 14.04 6.66 2.97
C VAL A 484 12.72 7.02 2.28
N THR A 485 11.74 7.50 3.05
CA THR A 485 10.43 7.86 2.48
C THR A 485 10.57 9.00 1.47
N HIS A 486 11.36 10.03 1.77
CA HIS A 486 11.62 11.13 0.84
C HIS A 486 12.19 10.61 -0.48
N ARG A 487 13.18 9.73 -0.41
CA ARG A 487 13.82 9.16 -1.58
C ARG A 487 12.84 8.35 -2.43
N LEU A 488 12.13 7.42 -1.81
CA LEU A 488 11.16 6.57 -2.52
C LEU A 488 10.05 7.42 -3.15
N ALA A 489 9.49 8.38 -2.42
CA ALA A 489 8.42 9.25 -2.93
C ALA A 489 8.84 10.13 -4.12
N ARG A 490 10.13 10.47 -4.25
CA ARG A 490 10.68 11.23 -5.38
C ARG A 490 11.03 10.37 -6.59
N GLU A 491 11.36 9.10 -6.38
CA GLU A 491 11.72 8.17 -7.46
C GLU A 491 10.46 7.53 -8.07
N VAL A 492 9.43 7.28 -7.26
CA VAL A 492 8.18 6.63 -7.69
C VAL A 492 7.28 7.59 -8.47
N GLU A 493 6.52 7.03 -9.41
CA GLU A 493 5.53 7.76 -10.20
C GLU A 493 4.38 8.31 -9.34
N ARG A 494 3.78 9.43 -9.76
CA ARG A 494 2.72 10.11 -9.01
C ARG A 494 1.41 9.32 -8.93
N GLU A 495 1.13 8.51 -9.96
CA GLU A 495 -0.09 7.73 -10.08
C GLU A 495 0.25 6.23 -10.14
N PRO A 496 -0.50 5.36 -9.44
CA PRO A 496 -1.63 5.66 -8.54
C PRO A 496 -1.17 6.23 -7.18
N LEU A 497 -1.93 7.19 -6.64
CA LEU A 497 -1.56 7.96 -5.44
C LEU A 497 -1.48 7.10 -4.17
N GLU A 498 -2.16 5.95 -4.16
CA GLU A 498 -2.14 4.97 -3.08
C GLU A 498 -0.73 4.51 -2.73
N ILE A 499 0.18 4.43 -3.71
CA ILE A 499 1.56 3.99 -3.49
C ILE A 499 2.36 5.08 -2.73
N PRO A 500 2.49 6.33 -3.23
CA PRO A 500 3.12 7.40 -2.46
C PRO A 500 2.54 7.61 -1.07
N ASN A 501 1.22 7.52 -0.91
CA ASN A 501 0.57 7.68 0.40
C ASN A 501 0.99 6.57 1.38
N ASP A 502 1.11 5.32 0.93
CA ASP A 502 1.54 4.22 1.79
C ASP A 502 3.01 4.30 2.18
N LEU A 503 3.88 4.88 1.34
CA LEU A 503 5.27 5.14 1.68
C LEU A 503 5.42 6.08 2.90
N LEU A 504 4.44 6.95 3.17
CA LEU A 504 4.41 7.79 4.37
C LEU A 504 4.36 6.94 5.65
N ARG A 505 3.81 5.73 5.59
CA ARG A 505 3.76 4.80 6.74
C ARG A 505 5.13 4.37 7.23
N LEU A 506 6.17 4.36 6.38
CA LEU A 506 7.54 4.10 6.82
C LEU A 506 8.00 5.17 7.83
N HIS A 507 7.73 6.44 7.51
CA HIS A 507 8.11 7.58 8.34
C HIS A 507 7.25 7.68 9.60
N GLY A 508 5.94 7.40 9.46
CA GLY A 508 5.02 7.28 10.59
C GLY A 508 5.37 6.12 11.54
N ARG A 509 5.79 4.98 11.00
CA ARG A 509 6.28 3.86 11.81
C ARG A 509 7.56 4.22 12.56
N LEU A 510 8.44 5.01 11.96
CA LEU A 510 9.68 5.45 12.60
C LEU A 510 9.43 6.30 13.85
N ILE A 511 8.51 7.29 13.79
CA ILE A 511 8.15 8.09 14.98
C ILE A 511 7.40 7.27 16.03
N PHE A 512 6.57 6.33 15.60
CA PHE A 512 5.91 5.40 16.51
C PHE A 512 6.92 4.56 17.29
N LEU A 513 7.89 3.93 16.60
CA LEU A 513 8.95 3.15 17.24
C LEU A 513 9.85 4.00 18.14
N LEU A 514 10.15 5.24 17.71
CA LEU A 514 10.89 6.20 18.52
C LEU A 514 10.11 6.59 19.81
N GLY A 515 8.79 6.71 19.72
CA GLY A 515 7.91 6.91 20.87
C GLY A 515 7.88 5.72 21.83
N LEU A 516 7.87 4.48 21.31
CA LEU A 516 7.99 3.27 22.14
C LEU A 516 9.36 3.17 22.82
N TRP A 517 10.43 3.56 22.12
CA TRP A 517 11.76 3.65 22.71
C TRP A 517 11.77 4.67 23.86
N TRP A 518 11.20 5.86 23.66
CA TRP A 518 11.08 6.86 24.70
C TRP A 518 10.32 6.33 25.91
N LEU A 519 9.19 5.66 25.68
CA LEU A 519 8.34 5.08 26.72
C LEU A 519 9.13 4.11 27.59
N SER A 520 9.82 3.16 26.95
CA SER A 520 10.69 2.20 27.64
C SER A 520 11.77 2.90 28.46
N LYS A 521 12.39 3.98 27.94
CA LYS A 521 13.45 4.72 28.66
C LYS A 521 12.95 5.58 29.81
N VAL A 522 11.71 6.02 29.78
CA VAL A 522 11.05 6.75 30.88
C VAL A 522 10.67 5.78 32.00
N GLU A 523 10.13 4.62 31.65
CA GLU A 523 9.79 3.55 32.61
C GLU A 523 11.04 2.99 33.29
N ASP A 524 12.14 2.78 32.55
CA ASP A 524 13.46 2.42 33.10
C ASP A 524 13.97 3.45 34.14
N GLN A 525 13.51 4.70 34.07
CA GLN A 525 13.87 5.78 35.01
C GLN A 525 12.94 5.85 36.24
N GLY A 526 11.94 4.96 36.33
CA GLY A 526 11.02 4.84 37.45
C GLY A 526 9.79 5.76 37.36
N SER A 527 9.54 6.40 36.22
CA SER A 527 8.33 7.22 36.03
C SER A 527 7.18 6.33 35.55
N ILE A 528 6.21 6.09 36.43
CA ILE A 528 5.05 5.20 36.15
C ILE A 528 3.83 6.02 35.70
N SER A 529 3.76 7.31 36.04
CA SER A 529 2.70 8.23 35.64
C SER A 529 3.14 9.08 34.44
N HIS A 530 2.87 8.59 33.24
CA HIS A 530 2.98 9.32 31.99
C HIS A 530 1.65 9.18 31.23
N ASP A 531 0.97 10.28 30.94
CA ASP A 531 -0.27 10.30 30.16
C ASP A 531 -0.57 11.73 29.65
N ALA A 532 -1.74 11.94 29.04
CA ALA A 532 -2.19 13.25 28.57
C ALA A 532 -2.23 14.34 29.68
N ALA A 533 -2.27 13.93 30.96
CA ALA A 533 -2.29 14.83 32.12
C ALA A 533 -0.91 14.94 32.82
N HIS A 534 -0.03 13.94 32.68
CA HIS A 534 1.26 13.88 33.35
C HIS A 534 2.40 13.82 32.33
N GLU A 535 3.18 14.90 32.28
CA GLU A 535 4.43 14.96 31.52
C GLU A 535 5.49 14.02 32.11
N ALA A 536 6.25 13.36 31.24
CA ALA A 536 7.51 12.74 31.62
C ALA A 536 8.65 13.28 30.77
N GLN A 537 9.86 13.30 31.34
CA GLN A 537 11.06 13.75 30.64
C GLN A 537 12.19 12.76 30.84
N LEU A 538 12.98 12.55 29.77
CA LEU A 538 14.21 11.78 29.86
C LEU A 538 15.30 12.59 30.55
N ARG A 539 16.10 11.94 31.40
CA ARG A 539 17.33 12.54 31.94
C ARG A 539 18.48 12.52 30.93
N ALA A 540 19.45 13.41 31.10
CA ALA A 540 20.69 13.39 30.32
C ALA A 540 21.49 12.09 30.60
N PRO A 541 22.17 11.48 29.59
CA PRO A 541 22.39 11.97 28.23
C PRO A 541 21.28 11.63 27.22
N ARG A 542 20.33 10.75 27.58
CA ARG A 542 19.28 10.23 26.68
C ARG A 542 18.37 11.31 26.13
N ALA A 543 18.07 12.34 26.92
CA ALA A 543 17.33 13.52 26.47
C ALA A 543 17.95 14.19 25.23
N GLY A 544 19.27 14.30 25.19
CA GLY A 544 20.00 14.92 24.08
C GLY A 544 19.98 14.05 22.83
N ILE A 545 20.08 12.73 22.98
CA ILE A 545 19.97 11.76 21.88
C ILE A 545 18.57 11.81 21.27
N TYR A 546 17.54 11.77 22.13
CA TYR A 546 16.14 11.84 21.74
C TYR A 546 15.81 13.13 20.98
N GLY A 547 16.19 14.29 21.53
CA GLY A 547 15.96 15.58 20.88
C GLY A 547 16.71 15.78 19.57
N LYS A 548 17.85 15.12 19.36
CA LYS A 548 18.53 15.07 18.05
C LYS A 548 17.77 14.17 17.07
N ALA A 549 17.34 12.99 17.52
CA ALA A 549 16.57 12.06 16.70
C ALA A 549 15.26 12.69 16.22
N LEU A 550 14.51 13.37 17.10
CA LEU A 550 13.28 14.07 16.71
C LEU A 550 13.54 15.13 15.64
N ARG A 551 14.59 15.96 15.78
CA ARG A 551 14.93 16.97 14.76
C ARG A 551 15.31 16.36 13.42
N GLN A 552 16.06 15.26 13.41
CA GLN A 552 16.36 14.52 12.17
C GLN A 552 15.10 13.94 11.54
N TRP A 553 14.19 13.42 12.36
CA TRP A 553 12.90 12.92 11.89
C TRP A 553 12.05 14.02 11.27
N VAL A 554 11.93 15.19 11.92
CA VAL A 554 11.20 16.36 11.40
C VAL A 554 11.82 16.83 10.08
N GLY A 555 13.15 16.95 10.03
CA GLY A 555 13.85 17.32 8.79
C GLY A 555 13.58 16.33 7.65
N GLY A 556 13.58 15.03 7.92
CA GLY A 556 13.20 14.00 6.94
C GLY A 556 11.74 14.12 6.49
N TRP A 557 10.81 14.33 7.43
CA TRP A 557 9.36 14.43 7.19
C TRP A 557 9.03 15.62 6.29
N GLU A 558 9.61 16.78 6.61
CA GLU A 558 9.37 18.03 5.90
C GLU A 558 9.99 18.05 4.50
N LEU A 559 10.94 17.17 4.20
CA LEU A 559 11.51 17.03 2.85
C LEU A 559 10.63 16.18 1.90
N ILE A 560 9.71 15.36 2.41
CA ILE A 560 8.94 14.43 1.58
C ILE A 560 8.07 15.19 0.59
N ARG A 561 8.24 14.93 -0.71
CA ARG A 561 7.46 15.53 -1.81
C ARG A 561 7.20 14.46 -2.86
N LEU A 562 6.10 14.60 -3.60
CA LEU A 562 5.90 13.81 -4.81
C LEU A 562 6.99 14.14 -5.84
N ARG A 563 7.31 13.16 -6.69
CA ARG A 563 8.16 13.33 -7.87
C ARG A 563 7.70 14.52 -8.71
N ASP A 564 8.59 15.32 -9.28
CA ASP A 564 8.21 16.44 -10.15
C ASP A 564 7.51 15.97 -11.44
N ALA A 565 6.69 16.83 -12.05
CA ALA A 565 6.01 16.49 -13.29
C ALA A 565 7.05 16.37 -14.44
N PRO A 566 6.94 15.33 -15.30
CA PRO A 566 7.92 15.10 -16.36
C PRO A 566 7.84 16.12 -17.50
N GLU A 567 6.68 16.76 -17.71
CA GLU A 567 6.44 17.72 -18.79
C GLU A 567 5.87 19.04 -18.25
N PRO A 568 6.16 20.18 -18.91
CA PRO A 568 5.57 21.46 -18.55
C PRO A 568 4.05 21.41 -18.75
N ILE A 569 3.32 21.92 -17.77
CA ILE A 569 1.85 21.95 -17.78
C ILE A 569 1.39 22.99 -18.81
N THR A 570 0.67 22.53 -19.84
CA THR A 570 0.24 23.38 -20.97
C THR A 570 -1.26 23.66 -20.99
N SER A 571 -2.07 22.92 -20.23
CA SER A 571 -3.52 23.11 -20.12
C SER A 571 -3.99 23.24 -18.68
N VAL A 572 -5.13 23.91 -18.49
CA VAL A 572 -5.71 24.12 -17.16
C VAL A 572 -6.23 22.80 -16.59
N GLU A 573 -6.72 21.88 -17.41
CA GLU A 573 -7.14 20.55 -16.98
C GLU A 573 -5.94 19.72 -16.48
N ALA A 574 -4.79 19.82 -17.14
CA ALA A 574 -3.56 19.18 -16.68
C ALA A 574 -3.06 19.82 -15.38
N ALA A 575 -3.18 21.15 -15.24
CA ALA A 575 -2.88 21.87 -14.02
C ALA A 575 -3.79 21.43 -12.85
N TRP A 576 -5.10 21.27 -13.09
CA TRP A 576 -6.05 20.77 -12.10
C TRP A 576 -5.75 19.34 -11.68
N LYS A 577 -5.48 18.44 -12.63
CA LYS A 577 -5.10 17.06 -12.33
C LYS A 577 -3.84 17.00 -11.47
N HIS A 578 -2.81 17.79 -11.83
CA HIS A 578 -1.56 17.87 -11.08
C HIS A 578 -1.77 18.42 -9.67
N ALA A 579 -2.42 19.58 -9.54
CA ALA A 579 -2.69 20.22 -8.27
C ALA A 579 -3.54 19.35 -7.35
N THR A 580 -4.49 18.59 -7.91
CA THR A 580 -5.32 17.64 -7.16
C THR A 580 -4.50 16.50 -6.57
N LEU A 581 -3.55 15.92 -7.31
CA LEU A 581 -2.68 14.86 -6.79
C LEU A 581 -1.81 15.37 -5.63
N GLU A 582 -1.19 16.55 -5.80
CA GLU A 582 -0.39 17.19 -4.75
C GLU A 582 -1.23 17.56 -3.52
N ALA A 583 -2.45 18.04 -3.73
CA ALA A 583 -3.39 18.37 -2.66
C ALA A 583 -3.76 17.11 -1.85
N ARG A 584 -4.13 16.02 -2.52
CA ARG A 584 -4.48 14.75 -1.85
C ARG A 584 -3.30 14.15 -1.10
N PHE A 585 -2.09 14.21 -1.66
CA PHE A 585 -0.87 13.78 -0.96
C PHE A 585 -0.60 14.63 0.28
N SER A 586 -0.78 15.96 0.15
CA SER A 586 -0.60 16.89 1.25
C SER A 586 -1.62 16.68 2.36
N MET A 587 -2.88 16.39 2.01
CA MET A 587 -3.93 16.06 2.98
C MET A 587 -3.55 14.84 3.82
N GLU A 588 -3.09 13.76 3.20
CA GLU A 588 -2.65 12.54 3.90
C GLU A 588 -1.51 12.87 4.88
N ARG A 589 -0.52 13.66 4.44
CA ARG A 589 0.59 14.08 5.28
C ARG A 589 0.14 14.94 6.47
N ILE A 590 -0.76 15.89 6.25
CA ILE A 590 -1.30 16.76 7.32
C ILE A 590 -2.06 15.92 8.33
N GLN A 591 -2.90 14.99 7.86
CA GLN A 591 -3.66 14.09 8.69
C GLN A 591 -2.73 13.24 9.57
N GLN A 592 -1.74 12.57 8.97
CA GLN A 592 -0.77 11.77 9.71
C GLN A 592 0.04 12.61 10.72
N THR A 593 0.38 13.86 10.38
CA THR A 593 1.07 14.77 11.32
C THR A 593 0.19 15.08 12.54
N ALA A 594 -1.10 15.34 12.33
CA ALA A 594 -2.05 15.57 13.43
C ALA A 594 -2.23 14.32 14.31
N GLU A 595 -2.31 13.13 13.71
CA GLU A 595 -2.34 11.85 14.43
C GLU A 595 -1.09 11.66 15.31
N MET A 596 0.09 12.03 14.79
CA MET A 596 1.35 11.96 15.53
C MET A 596 1.42 12.95 16.70
N VAL A 597 0.93 14.18 16.53
CA VAL A 597 0.82 15.16 17.63
C VAL A 597 -0.04 14.58 18.76
N PHE A 598 -1.21 14.07 18.41
CA PHE A 598 -2.12 13.49 19.39
C PHE A 598 -1.49 12.30 20.12
N ALA A 599 -0.86 11.37 19.38
CA ALA A 599 -0.20 10.21 19.95
C ALA A 599 0.95 10.57 20.90
N ALA A 600 1.72 11.63 20.60
CA ALA A 600 2.77 12.13 21.49
C ALA A 600 2.19 12.71 22.79
N VAL A 601 1.09 13.46 22.70
CA VAL A 601 0.42 14.04 23.87
C VAL A 601 -0.19 12.97 24.77
N VAL A 602 -0.92 12.01 24.20
CA VAL A 602 -1.52 10.91 24.98
C VAL A 602 -0.48 10.12 25.75
N ARG A 603 0.74 9.99 25.19
CA ARG A 603 1.88 9.34 25.83
C ARG A 603 2.55 10.20 26.94
N GLY A 604 2.23 11.48 27.04
CA GLY A 604 2.88 12.42 27.97
C GLY A 604 4.25 12.92 27.50
N ASP A 605 4.54 12.79 26.19
CA ASP A 605 5.80 13.19 25.56
C ASP A 605 5.68 14.60 24.96
N THR A 606 5.85 15.60 25.83
CA THR A 606 5.75 17.03 25.48
C THR A 606 6.79 17.47 24.47
N GLN A 607 7.99 16.88 24.49
CA GLN A 607 9.07 17.22 23.57
C GLN A 607 8.73 16.83 22.13
N ALA A 608 8.26 15.60 21.91
CA ALA A 608 7.80 15.19 20.58
C ALA A 608 6.54 15.95 20.17
N ALA A 609 5.59 16.16 21.08
CA ALA A 609 4.38 16.90 20.79
C ALA A 609 4.68 18.31 20.27
N ARG A 610 5.60 19.04 20.91
CA ARG A 610 6.02 20.39 20.48
C ARG A 610 6.71 20.40 19.12
N LEU A 611 7.67 19.51 18.90
CA LEU A 611 8.42 19.43 17.63
C LEU A 611 7.54 19.03 16.43
N VAL A 612 6.69 18.02 16.61
CA VAL A 612 5.75 17.58 15.55
C VAL A 612 4.68 18.64 15.30
N LEU A 613 4.21 19.34 16.34
CA LEU A 613 3.31 20.48 16.21
C LEU A 613 3.95 21.65 15.48
N GLY A 614 5.24 21.93 15.73
CA GLY A 614 6.02 22.88 14.94
C GLY A 614 5.99 22.55 13.45
N SER A 615 6.18 21.27 13.11
CA SER A 615 6.07 20.80 11.72
C SER A 615 4.66 20.94 11.14
N PHE A 616 3.62 20.64 11.94
CA PHE A 616 2.22 20.85 11.56
C PHE A 616 1.92 22.32 11.23
N PHE A 617 2.50 23.26 11.97
CA PHE A 617 2.39 24.70 11.72
C PHE A 617 3.25 25.17 10.54
N ASN A 618 4.46 24.64 10.38
CA ASN A 618 5.37 25.00 9.31
C ASN A 618 4.91 24.50 7.94
N TRP A 619 4.04 23.49 7.89
CA TRP A 619 3.48 22.97 6.63
C TRP A 619 2.93 24.09 5.73
N PHE A 620 2.13 25.00 6.29
CA PHE A 620 1.54 26.10 5.51
C PHE A 620 2.60 27.15 5.15
N ALA A 621 3.47 27.52 6.08
CA ALA A 621 4.55 28.47 5.83
C ALA A 621 5.46 28.00 4.67
N GLN A 622 5.82 26.72 4.65
CA GLN A 622 6.64 26.12 3.60
C GLN A 622 5.91 25.92 2.27
N THR A 623 4.59 25.86 2.25
CA THR A 623 3.81 25.65 1.01
C THR A 623 3.18 26.94 0.47
N SER A 624 3.15 28.01 1.28
CA SER A 624 2.59 29.32 0.94
C SER A 624 3.17 29.93 -0.34
N HIS A 625 4.46 29.73 -0.63
CA HIS A 625 5.08 30.21 -1.88
C HIS A 625 4.54 29.52 -3.14
N ARG A 626 3.96 28.31 -3.00
CA ARG A 626 3.30 27.60 -4.11
C ARG A 626 1.85 28.02 -4.30
N TYR A 627 1.20 28.41 -3.21
CA TYR A 627 -0.19 28.88 -3.18
C TYR A 627 -0.19 30.41 -3.19
N GLN A 628 0.18 30.97 -4.34
CA GLN A 628 0.58 32.37 -4.49
C GLN A 628 -0.55 33.38 -4.20
N ASN A 629 -1.82 32.96 -4.14
CA ASN A 629 -2.97 33.85 -3.94
C ASN A 629 -3.89 33.46 -2.76
N THR A 630 -3.50 33.82 -1.53
CA THR A 630 -4.40 33.77 -0.36
C THR A 630 -5.55 34.77 -0.42
N PHE A 631 -5.54 35.71 -1.37
CA PHE A 631 -6.63 36.68 -1.56
C PHE A 631 -7.94 36.04 -2.02
N LEU A 632 -7.87 34.90 -2.73
CA LEU A 632 -9.06 34.20 -3.24
C LEU A 632 -9.88 33.49 -2.15
N ASP A 633 -9.33 33.29 -0.96
CA ASP A 633 -10.00 32.57 0.15
C ASP A 633 -11.28 33.28 0.61
N GLY A 634 -11.30 34.62 0.54
CA GLY A 634 -12.48 35.43 0.88
C GLY A 634 -13.57 35.46 -0.21
N TYR A 635 -13.28 34.98 -1.41
CA TYR A 635 -14.22 34.97 -2.52
C TYR A 635 -14.88 33.59 -2.71
N LEU A 636 -14.21 32.52 -2.28
CA LEU A 636 -14.76 31.17 -2.40
C LEU A 636 -15.70 30.85 -1.23
N PRO A 637 -16.87 30.23 -1.48
CA PRO A 637 -17.83 29.88 -0.42
C PRO A 637 -17.16 29.07 0.69
N PRO A 638 -17.39 29.39 1.97
CA PRO A 638 -16.71 28.73 3.10
C PRO A 638 -17.02 27.24 3.20
N THR A 639 -18.09 26.76 2.58
CA THR A 639 -18.47 25.34 2.51
C THR A 639 -17.78 24.56 1.40
N LEU A 640 -16.98 25.22 0.55
CA LEU A 640 -16.15 24.53 -0.42
C LEU A 640 -14.99 23.83 0.32
N THR A 641 -14.98 22.50 0.25
CA THR A 641 -14.00 21.63 0.93
C THR A 641 -13.24 20.76 -0.07
N VAL A 642 -12.30 19.98 0.43
CA VAL A 642 -11.51 19.01 -0.34
C VAL A 642 -12.34 17.93 -1.07
N SER A 643 -13.65 17.76 -0.78
CA SER A 643 -14.50 16.88 -1.59
C SER A 643 -14.66 17.39 -3.03
N ALA A 644 -14.44 18.69 -3.26
CA ALA A 644 -14.40 19.27 -4.59
C ALA A 644 -13.27 18.72 -5.49
N LEU A 645 -12.25 18.10 -4.90
CA LEU A 645 -11.15 17.49 -5.64
C LEU A 645 -11.58 16.27 -6.47
N ASP A 646 -12.76 15.69 -6.20
CA ASP A 646 -13.32 14.58 -6.99
C ASP A 646 -13.98 15.07 -8.30
N ALA A 647 -14.27 16.36 -8.41
CA ALA A 647 -14.88 16.97 -9.59
C ALA A 647 -13.84 17.35 -10.65
N GLY A 648 -14.28 17.42 -11.91
CA GLY A 648 -13.46 17.91 -13.01
C GLY A 648 -13.33 19.44 -12.99
N TRP A 649 -12.25 19.98 -13.58
CA TRP A 649 -12.01 21.42 -13.63
C TRP A 649 -13.20 22.21 -14.19
N ALA A 650 -13.82 21.71 -15.28
CA ALA A 650 -14.96 22.37 -15.92
C ALA A 650 -16.17 22.54 -14.98
N GLU A 651 -16.39 21.59 -14.08
CA GLU A 651 -17.49 21.62 -13.11
C GLU A 651 -17.20 22.65 -12.00
N ILE A 652 -15.97 22.64 -11.46
CA ILE A 652 -15.52 23.64 -10.47
C ILE A 652 -15.57 25.05 -11.05
N TRP A 653 -15.09 25.23 -12.28
CA TRP A 653 -15.14 26.53 -12.93
C TRP A 653 -16.58 26.98 -13.17
N ALA A 654 -17.45 26.12 -13.72
CA ALA A 654 -18.85 26.47 -13.95
C ALA A 654 -19.56 26.90 -12.66
N GLN A 655 -19.24 26.27 -11.53
CA GLN A 655 -19.87 26.58 -10.25
C GLN A 655 -19.33 27.84 -9.57
N TYR A 656 -18.04 28.16 -9.71
CA TYR A 656 -17.38 29.20 -8.90
C TYR A 656 -16.68 30.32 -9.70
N HIS A 657 -16.68 30.29 -11.04
CA HIS A 657 -16.04 31.32 -11.89
C HIS A 657 -16.50 32.76 -11.57
N VAL A 658 -17.78 32.96 -11.26
CA VAL A 658 -18.34 34.29 -10.92
C VAL A 658 -17.68 34.90 -9.69
N SER A 659 -17.24 34.05 -8.75
CA SER A 659 -16.59 34.50 -7.52
C SER A 659 -15.11 34.85 -7.71
N LEU A 660 -14.45 34.31 -8.75
CA LEU A 660 -13.01 34.45 -8.97
C LEU A 660 -12.62 35.76 -9.68
N VAL A 661 -13.59 36.57 -10.13
CA VAL A 661 -13.39 37.87 -10.83
C VAL A 661 -12.61 37.76 -12.17
N GLU A 662 -12.10 36.58 -12.52
CA GLU A 662 -11.40 36.28 -13.77
C GLU A 662 -12.38 35.92 -14.90
N THR A 663 -12.23 36.54 -16.08
CA THR A 663 -13.01 36.21 -17.28
C THR A 663 -12.53 34.95 -18.01
N GLU A 664 -11.26 34.56 -17.81
CA GLU A 664 -10.66 33.36 -18.38
C GLU A 664 -9.83 32.62 -17.32
N PRO A 665 -9.80 31.27 -17.33
CA PRO A 665 -9.08 30.50 -16.34
C PRO A 665 -7.56 30.61 -16.54
N SER A 666 -6.87 31.19 -15.57
CA SER A 666 -5.40 31.19 -15.53
C SER A 666 -4.84 29.78 -15.24
N LEU A 667 -3.61 29.50 -15.69
CA LEU A 667 -2.92 28.23 -15.39
C LEU A 667 -2.61 28.07 -13.88
N ASP A 668 -2.61 29.16 -13.13
CA ASP A 668 -2.34 29.18 -11.68
C ASP A 668 -3.60 28.99 -10.84
N ALA A 669 -4.79 29.26 -11.39
CA ALA A 669 -6.07 29.13 -10.67
C ALA A 669 -6.28 27.74 -10.05
N PRO A 670 -6.03 26.61 -10.76
CA PRO A 670 -6.12 25.28 -10.18
C PRO A 670 -5.27 25.07 -8.92
N THR A 671 -4.01 25.50 -8.96
CA THR A 671 -3.07 25.39 -7.84
C THR A 671 -3.51 26.23 -6.66
N ASN A 672 -3.97 27.46 -6.91
CA ASN A 672 -4.47 28.36 -5.87
C ASN A 672 -5.73 27.82 -5.18
N ILE A 673 -6.70 27.33 -5.95
CA ILE A 673 -7.92 26.72 -5.40
C ILE A 673 -7.55 25.50 -4.55
N CYS A 674 -6.74 24.58 -5.08
CA CYS A 674 -6.29 23.41 -4.34
C CYS A 674 -5.58 23.80 -3.03
N GLY A 675 -4.75 24.84 -3.05
CA GLY A 675 -4.12 25.39 -1.85
C GLY A 675 -5.10 25.86 -0.78
N ILE A 676 -6.16 26.56 -1.19
CA ILE A 676 -7.22 27.01 -0.29
C ILE A 676 -7.96 25.81 0.30
N LEU A 677 -8.29 24.79 -0.51
CA LEU A 677 -8.97 23.59 -0.02
C LEU A 677 -8.14 22.85 1.03
N VAL A 678 -6.84 22.68 0.78
CA VAL A 678 -5.94 22.02 1.73
C VAL A 678 -5.75 22.87 2.99
N LYS A 679 -5.65 24.20 2.86
CA LYS A 679 -5.59 25.11 4.01
C LYS A 679 -6.84 24.98 4.90
N ARG A 680 -8.03 24.96 4.31
CA ARG A 680 -9.30 24.78 5.05
C ARG A 680 -9.36 23.42 5.73
N PHE A 681 -8.91 22.36 5.05
CA PHE A 681 -8.79 21.03 5.65
C PHE A 681 -7.83 21.01 6.85
N TRP A 682 -6.68 21.70 6.74
CA TRP A 682 -5.72 21.84 7.83
C TRP A 682 -6.30 22.63 9.03
N GLU A 683 -7.05 23.71 8.79
CA GLU A 683 -7.78 24.45 9.83
C GLU A 683 -8.82 23.56 10.53
N ASP A 684 -9.53 22.73 9.76
CA ASP A 684 -10.52 21.81 10.30
C ASP A 684 -9.86 20.73 11.16
N LEU A 685 -8.74 20.16 10.71
CA LEU A 685 -7.96 19.21 11.52
C LEU A 685 -7.36 19.86 12.78
N ARG A 686 -6.90 21.11 12.69
CA ARG A 686 -6.46 21.90 13.86
C ARG A 686 -7.59 22.04 14.88
N HIS A 687 -8.80 22.35 14.42
CA HIS A 687 -9.99 22.43 15.27
C HIS A 687 -10.32 21.08 15.93
N LEU A 688 -10.36 19.99 15.16
CA LEU A 688 -10.62 18.66 15.71
C LEU A 688 -9.57 18.22 16.71
N LEU A 689 -8.29 18.51 16.45
CA LEU A 689 -7.20 18.22 17.37
C LEU A 689 -7.36 18.97 18.71
N ILE A 690 -7.82 20.23 18.69
CA ILE A 690 -8.16 20.98 19.91
C ILE A 690 -9.27 20.25 20.69
N LEU A 691 -10.35 19.84 20.01
CA LEU A 691 -11.48 19.18 20.67
C LEU A 691 -11.08 17.84 21.29
N LEU A 692 -10.31 17.04 20.56
CA LEU A 692 -9.79 15.74 21.02
C LEU A 692 -8.85 15.89 22.23
N LEU A 693 -7.99 16.91 22.22
CA LEU A 693 -7.06 17.16 23.33
C LEU A 693 -7.76 17.74 24.57
N LEU A 694 -8.82 18.54 24.38
CA LEU A 694 -9.68 18.97 25.48
C LEU A 694 -10.41 17.80 26.13
N GLU A 695 -10.78 16.78 25.36
CA GLU A 695 -11.38 15.55 25.89
C GLU A 695 -10.36 14.66 26.61
N ALA A 696 -9.13 14.60 26.10
CA ALA A 696 -8.03 13.88 26.73
C ALA A 696 -7.55 14.53 28.04
N SER A 697 -7.85 15.82 28.26
CA SER A 697 -7.53 16.54 29.50
C SER A 697 -8.45 16.13 30.65
N LYS A 698 -7.86 15.81 31.81
CA LYS A 698 -8.59 15.25 32.97
C LYS A 698 -9.06 16.34 33.94
N ASP A 699 -8.14 17.20 34.37
CA ASP A 699 -8.40 18.26 35.37
C ASP A 699 -8.40 19.67 34.76
N GLY A 700 -8.01 19.82 33.49
CA GLY A 700 -7.96 21.10 32.79
C GLY A 700 -6.83 22.00 33.25
N LYS A 701 -5.84 21.43 33.96
CA LYS A 701 -4.73 22.21 34.50
C LYS A 701 -3.81 22.64 33.36
N ARG A 702 -3.31 23.88 33.45
CA ARG A 702 -2.37 24.46 32.48
C ARG A 702 -1.11 23.61 32.28
N GLU A 703 -0.70 22.91 33.31
CA GLU A 703 0.51 22.07 33.35
C GLU A 703 0.33 20.77 32.56
N GLU A 704 -0.91 20.34 32.31
CA GLU A 704 -1.18 19.12 31.55
C GLU A 704 -0.64 19.23 30.12
N PRO A 705 0.08 18.21 29.61
CA PRO A 705 0.55 18.16 28.23
C PRO A 705 -0.55 18.50 27.21
N ALA A 706 -1.74 17.93 27.39
CA ALA A 706 -2.89 18.21 26.52
C ALA A 706 -3.30 19.68 26.51
N MET A 707 -3.37 20.31 27.69
CA MET A 707 -3.73 21.72 27.80
C MET A 707 -2.65 22.65 27.22
N GLN A 708 -1.37 22.32 27.42
CA GLN A 708 -0.27 23.08 26.81
C GLN A 708 -0.36 23.09 25.27
N VAL A 709 -0.59 21.92 24.67
CA VAL A 709 -0.72 21.80 23.21
C VAL A 709 -2.00 22.48 22.70
N VAL A 710 -3.12 22.39 23.42
CA VAL A 710 -4.34 23.16 23.11
C VAL A 710 -4.03 24.67 23.07
N LEU A 711 -3.25 25.20 24.01
CA LEU A 711 -2.89 26.61 24.03
C LEU A 711 -2.03 27.00 22.82
N PHE A 712 -1.05 26.18 22.43
CA PHE A 712 -0.26 26.41 21.21
C PHE A 712 -1.16 26.36 19.96
N LEU A 713 -2.06 25.37 19.89
CA LEU A 713 -3.06 25.25 18.82
C LEU A 713 -4.00 26.45 18.77
N LEU A 714 -4.38 27.07 19.89
CA LEU A 714 -5.22 28.26 19.90
C LEU A 714 -4.45 29.52 19.48
N ARG A 715 -3.20 29.67 19.91
CA ARG A 715 -2.32 30.80 19.54
C ARG A 715 -1.90 30.76 18.07
N GLY A 716 -1.62 29.57 17.56
CA GLY A 716 -1.15 29.38 16.19
C GLY A 716 0.37 29.36 16.00
N TYR A 717 1.14 29.22 17.09
CA TYR A 717 2.61 29.05 17.07
C TYR A 717 3.09 28.37 18.36
N VAL A 718 4.37 27.96 18.40
CA VAL A 718 5.03 27.33 19.55
C VAL A 718 6.16 28.24 20.06
N ASP A 719 6.19 28.52 21.37
CA ASP A 719 7.03 29.58 21.99
C ASP A 719 8.56 29.35 21.89
N ASP A 720 9.02 28.12 21.67
CA ASP A 720 10.44 27.70 21.80
C ASP A 720 11.15 27.38 20.47
N GLU A 721 10.45 27.41 19.33
CA GLU A 721 11.01 27.06 18.03
C GLU A 721 10.97 28.25 17.06
N GLU A 722 11.87 28.27 16.08
CA GLU A 722 11.86 29.21 14.93
C GLU A 722 10.61 29.03 14.03
N SER A 723 9.48 28.60 14.59
CA SER A 723 8.19 28.65 13.93
C SER A 723 7.82 30.11 13.70
N LEU A 724 7.84 30.53 12.44
CA LEU A 724 7.19 31.77 12.02
C LEU A 724 5.72 31.72 12.51
N GLU A 725 5.15 32.85 12.95
CA GLU A 725 3.70 32.94 13.20
C GLU A 725 2.96 32.51 11.93
N SER A 726 2.55 31.24 11.88
CA SER A 726 2.10 30.62 10.62
C SER A 726 0.59 30.46 10.57
N ALA A 727 -0.08 30.45 11.74
CA ALA A 727 -1.51 30.26 11.87
C ALA A 727 -2.18 31.44 12.58
N ARG A 728 -3.39 31.81 12.12
CA ARG A 728 -4.19 32.83 12.81
C ARG A 728 -4.63 32.31 14.19
N ALA A 729 -4.48 33.13 15.22
CA ALA A 729 -4.99 32.84 16.56
C ALA A 729 -6.52 32.80 16.55
N TYR A 730 -7.12 31.88 17.31
CA TYR A 730 -8.58 31.88 17.55
C TYR A 730 -8.94 33.05 18.46
N ARG A 731 -9.61 34.07 17.90
CA ARG A 731 -9.93 35.32 18.63
C ARG A 731 -11.38 35.44 19.04
N ASP A 732 -12.28 34.76 18.35
CA ASP A 732 -13.72 34.87 18.57
C ASP A 732 -14.39 33.50 18.42
N ALA A 733 -15.60 33.40 18.98
CA ALA A 733 -16.42 32.20 18.82
C ALA A 733 -17.01 32.09 17.40
N GLN A 734 -17.03 33.18 16.63
CA GLN A 734 -17.56 33.23 15.26
C GLN A 734 -16.71 32.38 14.30
N GLN A 735 -15.39 32.40 14.44
CA GLN A 735 -14.44 31.56 13.72
C GLN A 735 -14.72 30.07 13.97
N VAL A 736 -14.98 29.69 15.22
CA VAL A 736 -15.31 28.30 15.57
C VAL A 736 -16.65 27.88 14.95
N LEU A 737 -17.66 28.75 14.99
CA LEU A 737 -18.97 28.48 14.37
C LEU A 737 -18.86 28.25 12.86
N LEU A 738 -18.04 29.02 12.15
CA LEU A 738 -17.79 28.82 10.71
C LEU A 738 -17.15 27.46 10.41
N LEU A 739 -16.20 27.02 11.24
CA LEU A 739 -15.57 25.71 11.10
C LEU A 739 -16.58 24.58 11.35
N LEU A 740 -17.42 24.71 12.37
CA LEU A 740 -18.47 23.72 12.64
C LEU A 740 -19.43 23.57 11.46
N ILE A 741 -19.87 24.69 10.88
CA ILE A 741 -20.75 24.69 9.72
C ILE A 741 -20.09 23.93 8.56
N ARG A 742 -18.80 24.18 8.32
CA ARG A 742 -18.04 23.48 7.27
C ARG A 742 -17.90 21.98 7.57
N GLN A 743 -17.53 21.60 8.79
CA GLN A 743 -17.29 20.21 9.19
C GLN A 743 -18.56 19.34 9.14
N HIS A 744 -19.70 19.88 9.56
CA HIS A 744 -20.95 19.12 9.66
C HIS A 744 -21.85 19.24 8.42
N TYR A 745 -21.71 20.31 7.63
CA TYR A 745 -22.73 20.62 6.62
C TYR A 745 -22.20 20.99 5.23
N ALA A 746 -20.89 20.98 5.01
CA ALA A 746 -20.33 21.20 3.66
C ALA A 746 -20.71 20.09 2.68
N SER A 747 -20.40 18.83 3.00
CA SER A 747 -20.76 17.65 2.22
C SER A 747 -20.72 16.40 3.08
N GLN A 748 -21.48 15.36 2.70
CA GLN A 748 -21.51 14.10 3.43
C GLN A 748 -20.17 13.37 3.29
N GLU A 749 -19.54 13.43 2.12
CA GLU A 749 -18.22 12.84 1.87
C GLU A 749 -17.14 13.47 2.75
N TYR A 750 -17.22 14.79 2.98
CA TYR A 750 -16.28 15.49 3.83
C TYR A 750 -16.44 15.14 5.30
N MET A 751 -17.69 15.06 5.79
CA MET A 751 -17.99 14.64 7.16
C MET A 751 -17.46 13.22 7.43
N LEU A 752 -17.71 12.28 6.52
CA LEU A 752 -17.22 10.90 6.65
C LEU A 752 -15.69 10.85 6.73
N ARG A 753 -14.99 11.68 5.94
CA ARG A 753 -13.52 11.79 5.99
C ARG A 753 -13.03 12.30 7.35
N LEU A 754 -13.73 13.25 7.97
CA LEU A 754 -13.37 13.73 9.31
C LEU A 754 -13.67 12.67 10.39
N ASN A 755 -14.78 11.94 10.27
CA ASN A 755 -15.07 10.80 11.17
C ASN A 755 -14.01 9.68 11.02
N ASP A 756 -13.51 9.42 9.81
CA ASP A 756 -12.42 8.47 9.58
C ASP A 756 -11.14 8.89 10.34
N PHE A 757 -10.83 10.19 10.38
CA PHE A 757 -9.73 10.72 11.19
C PHE A 757 -9.97 10.49 12.69
N LEU A 758 -11.17 10.81 13.21
CA LEU A 758 -11.52 10.56 14.62
C LEU A 758 -11.34 9.08 15.00
N ASN A 759 -11.89 8.19 14.17
CA ASN A 759 -11.78 6.75 14.34
C ASN A 759 -10.32 6.27 14.32
N ASN A 760 -9.47 6.83 13.44
CA ASN A 760 -8.05 6.49 13.38
C ASN A 760 -7.30 6.96 14.62
N VAL A 761 -7.53 8.19 15.08
CA VAL A 761 -6.89 8.74 16.28
C VAL A 761 -7.25 7.91 17.52
N GLN A 762 -8.51 7.52 17.67
CA GLN A 762 -8.94 6.73 18.81
C GLN A 762 -8.45 5.29 18.80
N ARG A 763 -8.27 4.67 17.63
CA ARG A 763 -7.60 3.35 17.55
C ARG A 763 -6.21 3.35 18.21
N HIS A 764 -5.53 4.49 18.25
CA HIS A 764 -4.23 4.63 18.92
C HIS A 764 -4.33 4.75 20.45
N GLN A 765 -5.50 5.04 21.02
CA GLN A 765 -5.71 5.07 22.47
C GLN A 765 -5.91 3.67 23.07
N TRP A 766 -6.18 2.65 22.24
CA TRP A 766 -6.53 1.32 22.74
C TRP A 766 -5.26 0.50 23.01
N SER A 767 -5.18 -0.04 24.22
CA SER A 767 -4.17 -1.02 24.66
C SER A 767 -4.12 -2.24 23.72
N GLU A 768 -2.93 -2.85 23.57
CA GLU A 768 -2.65 -3.96 22.66
C GLU A 768 -3.81 -4.97 22.54
N PRO A 769 -4.29 -5.27 21.31
CA PRO A 769 -5.33 -6.26 21.14
C PRO A 769 -4.82 -7.62 21.61
N ILE A 770 -5.57 -8.25 22.53
CA ILE A 770 -5.34 -9.61 22.99
C ILE A 770 -5.45 -10.55 21.78
N PRO A 771 -4.36 -11.27 21.44
CA PRO A 771 -4.36 -12.17 20.30
C PRO A 771 -5.51 -13.19 20.38
N GLY A 772 -6.21 -13.40 19.26
CA GLY A 772 -7.28 -14.38 19.14
C GLY A 772 -8.69 -13.90 19.49
N ARG A 773 -8.87 -12.63 19.88
CA ARG A 773 -10.20 -12.01 20.01
C ARG A 773 -10.58 -11.28 18.73
N VAL A 774 -11.81 -11.50 18.25
CA VAL A 774 -12.41 -10.66 17.21
C VAL A 774 -12.95 -9.42 17.92
N TYR A 775 -12.28 -8.29 17.71
CA TYR A 775 -12.76 -7.00 18.16
C TYR A 775 -13.79 -6.51 17.16
N THR A 776 -15.06 -6.44 17.55
CA THR A 776 -16.01 -5.55 16.89
C THR A 776 -15.52 -4.14 17.14
N LEU A 777 -15.27 -3.37 16.08
CA LEU A 777 -15.02 -1.93 16.19
C LEU A 777 -16.13 -1.35 17.09
N PRO A 778 -15.79 -0.51 18.09
CA PRO A 778 -16.81 0.21 18.85
C PRO A 778 -17.71 0.99 17.89
N GLU A 779 -18.93 1.34 18.34
CA GLU A 779 -19.79 2.27 17.60
C GLU A 779 -18.96 3.46 17.14
N SER A 780 -19.00 3.76 15.84
CA SER A 780 -18.18 4.82 15.25
C SER A 780 -18.47 6.12 15.99
N GLU A 781 -17.46 6.70 16.62
CA GLU A 781 -17.59 8.03 17.20
C GLU A 781 -17.67 9.03 16.05
N ASP A 782 -18.82 9.68 15.95
CA ASP A 782 -19.06 10.75 15.01
C ASP A 782 -18.67 12.09 15.65
N LEU A 783 -18.53 13.15 14.84
CA LEU A 783 -18.27 14.51 15.32
C LEU A 783 -19.19 14.98 16.48
N SER A 784 -20.39 14.41 16.60
CA SER A 784 -21.36 14.67 17.68
C SER A 784 -20.86 14.24 19.07
N SER A 785 -19.96 13.25 19.14
CA SER A 785 -19.32 12.80 20.39
C SER A 785 -18.52 13.93 21.08
N LEU A 786 -17.92 14.83 20.29
CA LEU A 786 -17.07 15.94 20.75
C LEU A 786 -17.84 17.16 21.26
N SER A 787 -19.17 17.06 21.40
CA SER A 787 -20.06 18.15 21.87
C SER A 787 -19.59 18.80 23.17
N ARG A 788 -19.08 18.02 24.13
CA ARG A 788 -18.56 18.54 25.41
C ARG A 788 -17.35 19.47 25.20
N SER A 789 -16.36 19.01 24.44
CA SER A 789 -15.15 19.77 24.14
C SER A 789 -15.45 21.01 23.32
N LEU A 790 -16.47 20.93 22.47
CA LEU A 790 -16.93 22.06 21.68
C LEU A 790 -17.54 23.16 22.55
N LEU A 791 -18.40 22.80 23.50
CA LEU A 791 -18.97 23.74 24.46
C LEU A 791 -17.89 24.41 25.31
N LEU A 792 -16.89 23.64 25.75
CA LEU A 792 -15.71 24.15 26.45
C LEU A 792 -14.98 25.22 25.63
N LEU A 793 -14.72 24.94 24.36
CA LEU A 793 -14.03 25.85 23.46
C LEU A 793 -14.84 27.13 23.20
N LEU A 794 -16.13 27.02 22.89
CA LEU A 794 -17.02 28.16 22.63
C LEU A 794 -17.14 29.09 23.85
N LEU A 795 -17.33 28.52 25.05
CA LEU A 795 -17.41 29.28 26.30
C LEU A 795 -16.08 30.01 26.63
N SER A 796 -14.94 29.40 26.28
CA SER A 796 -13.63 30.00 26.49
C SER A 796 -13.34 31.18 25.55
N LEU A 797 -13.89 31.14 24.32
CA LEU A 797 -13.65 32.14 23.28
C LEU A 797 -14.69 33.27 23.26
N ALA A 798 -15.89 33.04 23.79
CA ALA A 798 -16.92 34.06 23.90
C ALA A 798 -16.48 35.21 24.82
N PRO A 799 -16.78 36.50 24.51
CA PRO A 799 -16.67 37.56 25.49
C PRO A 799 -17.68 37.33 26.63
N ALA A 800 -17.33 37.68 27.86
CA ALA A 800 -18.03 37.32 29.10
C ALA A 800 -19.51 37.79 29.22
N ARG A 801 -20.10 38.40 28.18
CA ARG A 801 -21.42 39.04 28.19
C ARG A 801 -22.35 38.74 27.00
N GLU A 802 -21.96 37.91 26.01
CA GLU A 802 -22.73 37.84 24.73
C GLU A 802 -23.08 36.44 24.20
N PHE A 803 -22.77 35.34 24.90
CA PHE A 803 -23.09 34.01 24.35
C PHE A 803 -24.54 33.60 24.67
N SER A 804 -25.48 34.00 23.81
CA SER A 804 -26.88 33.53 23.80
C SER A 804 -27.22 32.85 22.47
N VAL A 805 -28.23 31.97 22.47
CA VAL A 805 -28.77 31.31 21.27
C VAL A 805 -29.12 32.35 20.20
N ASP A 806 -29.76 33.47 20.59
CA ASP A 806 -30.07 34.60 19.72
C ASP A 806 -28.84 35.22 19.05
N THR A 807 -27.65 35.13 19.65
CA THR A 807 -26.41 35.70 19.11
C THR A 807 -25.80 34.76 18.06
N ILE A 808 -25.91 33.44 18.26
CA ILE A 808 -25.54 32.43 17.27
C ILE A 808 -26.50 32.50 16.07
N GLU A 809 -27.80 32.64 16.32
CA GLU A 809 -28.82 32.78 15.28
C GLU A 809 -28.65 34.08 14.50
N ARG A 810 -28.42 35.22 15.18
CA ARG A 810 -28.09 36.49 14.52
C ARG A 810 -26.79 36.45 13.74
N PHE A 811 -25.77 35.73 14.22
CA PHE A 811 -24.54 35.53 13.45
C PHE A 811 -24.80 34.73 12.17
N ALA A 812 -25.50 33.59 12.26
CA ALA A 812 -25.90 32.80 11.10
C ALA A 812 -26.78 33.60 10.10
N LEU A 813 -27.65 34.49 10.61
CA LEU A 813 -28.45 35.42 9.81
C LEU A 813 -27.63 36.58 9.21
N SER A 814 -26.57 37.05 9.89
CA SER A 814 -25.74 38.17 9.42
C SER A 814 -24.83 37.82 8.25
N GLN A 815 -24.57 36.52 8.04
CA GLN A 815 -23.80 36.01 6.91
C GLN A 815 -24.66 35.88 5.62
N ASN A 816 -25.88 36.44 5.60
CA ASN A 816 -26.90 36.32 4.54
C ASN A 816 -26.50 36.75 3.11
N SER A 817 -25.32 37.31 2.87
CA SER A 817 -24.84 37.61 1.52
C SER A 817 -23.98 36.50 0.90
N GLU A 818 -23.45 35.56 1.70
CA GLU A 818 -22.46 34.56 1.26
C GLU A 818 -22.92 33.10 1.40
N PHE A 819 -24.06 32.84 2.07
CA PHE A 819 -24.51 31.49 2.40
C PHE A 819 -25.86 31.15 1.73
N ASP A 820 -25.93 30.00 1.06
CA ASP A 820 -27.14 29.46 0.42
C ASP A 820 -28.26 29.19 1.43
N ALA A 821 -29.53 29.34 1.03
CA ALA A 821 -30.72 29.19 1.88
C ALA A 821 -30.83 27.80 2.55
N ARG A 822 -30.26 26.76 1.92
CA ARG A 822 -30.16 25.40 2.50
C ARG A 822 -29.21 25.32 3.68
N LEU A 823 -28.11 26.07 3.66
CA LEU A 823 -27.11 26.13 4.72
C LEU A 823 -27.60 26.94 5.92
N HIS A 824 -28.42 27.95 5.66
CA HIS A 824 -29.07 28.74 6.69
C HIS A 824 -29.98 27.89 7.60
N TRP A 825 -30.84 27.05 7.00
CA TRP A 825 -31.72 26.14 7.75
C TRP A 825 -30.91 25.12 8.59
N LYS A 826 -29.81 24.59 8.05
CA LYS A 826 -28.93 23.65 8.75
C LYS A 826 -28.15 24.30 9.89
N ALA A 827 -27.68 25.54 9.72
CA ALA A 827 -27.03 26.28 10.80
C ALA A 827 -27.99 26.60 11.95
N GLN A 828 -29.27 26.87 11.65
CA GLN A 828 -30.32 27.01 12.66
C GLN A 828 -30.60 25.69 13.40
N GLU A 829 -30.55 24.56 12.70
CA GLU A 829 -30.68 23.23 13.31
C GLU A 829 -29.54 22.96 14.30
N LEU A 830 -28.29 23.23 13.92
CA LEU A 830 -27.12 23.14 14.81
C LEU A 830 -27.27 24.04 16.05
N ALA A 831 -27.73 25.29 15.87
CA ALA A 831 -27.94 26.22 16.98
C ALA A 831 -28.99 25.68 17.97
N ARG A 832 -30.05 25.02 17.47
CA ARG A 832 -31.07 24.36 18.31
C ARG A 832 -30.52 23.11 19.00
N GLU A 833 -29.75 22.28 18.31
CA GLU A 833 -29.14 21.08 18.89
C GLU A 833 -28.13 21.43 19.99
N LEU A 834 -27.26 22.42 19.76
CA LEU A 834 -26.32 22.92 20.77
C LEU A 834 -27.05 23.54 21.96
N SER A 835 -28.15 24.28 21.72
CA SER A 835 -28.98 24.84 22.79
C SER A 835 -29.63 23.74 23.63
N LYS A 836 -30.17 22.71 22.98
CA LYS A 836 -30.80 21.57 23.65
C LYS A 836 -29.77 20.78 24.47
N GLU A 837 -28.60 20.52 23.93
CA GLU A 837 -27.51 19.82 24.64
C GLU A 837 -27.02 20.63 25.86
N LEU A 838 -26.96 21.96 25.74
CA LEU A 838 -26.66 22.87 26.85
C LEU A 838 -27.71 22.78 27.97
N GLU A 839 -29.00 22.73 27.62
CA GLU A 839 -30.11 22.60 28.57
C GLU A 839 -30.16 21.21 29.21
N ASP A 840 -30.01 20.14 28.43
CA ASP A 840 -30.04 18.75 28.90
C ASP A 840 -28.86 18.48 29.86
N ARG A 841 -27.66 19.00 29.57
CA ARG A 841 -26.51 18.88 30.48
C ARG A 841 -26.60 19.76 31.72
N ARG A 842 -27.30 20.90 31.65
CA ARG A 842 -27.61 21.73 32.82
C ARG A 842 -28.53 21.01 33.80
N GLN A 843 -29.45 20.19 33.30
CA GLN A 843 -30.37 19.40 34.13
C GLN A 843 -29.74 18.11 34.69
N SER A 844 -28.71 17.56 34.02
CA SER A 844 -28.16 16.22 34.31
C SER A 844 -27.08 16.17 35.42
N ASN A 845 -26.29 17.22 35.69
CA ASN A 845 -25.32 17.21 36.82
C ASN A 845 -24.71 18.60 37.14
N SER A 846 -24.89 19.09 38.38
CA SER A 846 -24.30 20.38 38.83
C SER A 846 -22.76 20.37 38.95
N GLY A 847 -22.14 19.20 39.09
CA GLY A 847 -20.68 19.06 39.17
C GLY A 847 -19.95 19.19 37.82
N THR A 848 -20.56 18.73 36.72
CA THR A 848 -19.94 18.73 35.38
C THR A 848 -19.86 20.14 34.80
N VAL A 849 -20.90 20.95 35.00
CA VAL A 849 -20.94 22.36 34.59
C VAL A 849 -19.88 23.18 35.35
N GLY A 850 -19.69 22.93 36.64
CA GLY A 850 -18.64 23.58 37.45
C GLY A 850 -17.23 23.26 36.95
N ALA A 851 -16.96 22.01 36.55
CA ALA A 851 -15.69 21.63 35.93
C ALA A 851 -15.50 22.33 34.57
N ILE A 852 -16.55 22.42 33.76
CA ILE A 852 -16.54 23.08 32.44
C ILE A 852 -16.22 24.58 32.58
N LEU A 853 -16.88 25.28 33.50
CA LEU A 853 -16.64 26.70 33.76
C LEU A 853 -15.24 26.95 34.31
N LYS A 854 -14.72 26.04 35.15
CA LYS A 854 -13.33 26.09 35.63
C LYS A 854 -12.31 25.97 34.48
N HIS A 855 -12.50 25.01 33.57
CA HIS A 855 -11.61 24.85 32.40
C HIS A 855 -11.68 26.07 31.47
N ALA A 856 -12.88 26.58 31.18
CA ALA A 856 -13.06 27.76 30.35
C ALA A 856 -12.44 29.02 30.98
N SER A 857 -12.52 29.17 32.31
CA SER A 857 -11.88 30.27 33.04
C SER A 857 -10.36 30.23 32.95
N ILE A 858 -9.74 29.04 33.05
CA ILE A 858 -8.29 28.84 32.92
C ILE A 858 -7.83 29.22 31.50
N ILE A 859 -8.54 28.76 30.46
CA ILE A 859 -8.22 29.13 29.07
C ILE A 859 -8.33 30.65 28.87
N ARG A 860 -9.34 31.28 29.47
CA ARG A 860 -9.58 32.74 29.38
C ARG A 860 -8.54 33.56 30.16
N GLU A 861 -8.15 33.13 31.36
CA GLU A 861 -7.10 33.77 32.16
C GLU A 861 -5.73 33.70 31.47
N ILE A 862 -5.41 32.54 30.91
CA ILE A 862 -4.18 32.35 30.15
C ILE A 862 -4.18 33.24 28.92
N ARG A 863 -5.30 33.31 28.18
CA ARG A 863 -5.47 34.22 27.04
C ARG A 863 -5.33 35.69 27.42
N ALA A 864 -5.89 36.12 28.55
CA ALA A 864 -5.82 37.50 29.03
C ALA A 864 -4.38 37.92 29.40
N GLY A 865 -3.56 36.98 29.89
CA GLY A 865 -2.12 37.19 30.11
C GLY A 865 -1.26 37.24 28.84
N LEU A 866 -1.85 37.02 27.66
CA LEU A 866 -1.16 36.87 26.37
C LEU A 866 -1.59 37.89 25.32
N SER A 867 -2.44 38.87 25.66
CA SER A 867 -2.64 40.02 24.77
C SER A 867 -1.37 40.86 24.74
N PRO A 868 -0.66 41.00 23.61
CA PRO A 868 0.16 42.19 23.44
C PRO A 868 -0.80 43.37 23.50
N SER A 869 -0.54 44.31 24.41
CA SER A 869 -1.20 45.60 24.36
C SER A 869 -1.07 46.15 22.92
N PRO A 870 -2.16 46.62 22.29
CA PRO A 870 -2.08 47.23 20.96
C PRO A 870 -1.18 48.49 20.93
N ASP A 871 -0.66 48.96 22.07
CA ASP A 871 0.23 50.12 22.17
C ASP A 871 1.71 49.80 22.42
N ALA A 872 2.13 48.52 22.42
CA ALA A 872 3.53 48.15 22.66
C ALA A 872 4.43 48.24 21.39
N ILE A 873 4.24 49.28 20.59
CA ILE A 873 5.32 49.88 19.77
C ILE A 873 5.65 51.22 20.40
N SER A 874 6.31 51.22 21.56
CA SER A 874 7.12 52.35 22.00
C SER A 874 8.17 51.90 23.03
N ILE A 875 9.40 52.25 22.72
CA ILE A 875 10.60 52.07 23.55
C ILE A 875 10.53 53.07 24.71
N HIS A 876 10.48 52.59 25.97
CA HIS A 876 11.39 52.95 27.09
C HIS A 876 10.79 52.70 28.50
N ILE A 877 11.55 51.91 29.28
CA ILE A 877 11.97 52.06 30.70
C ILE A 877 10.95 52.63 31.71
N GLY A 878 10.57 51.82 32.70
CA GLY A 878 10.03 52.31 33.98
C GLY A 878 9.60 51.20 34.94
N ASN A 879 10.34 51.04 36.04
CA ASN A 879 10.05 50.12 37.15
C ASN A 879 8.72 50.46 37.87
N ALA A 880 7.84 49.47 38.06
CA ALA A 880 6.80 49.50 39.09
C ALA A 880 6.58 48.08 39.67
N PRO A 881 6.37 47.94 40.99
CA PRO A 881 6.25 46.63 41.64
C PRO A 881 4.85 46.01 41.46
N PRO A 882 4.71 44.67 41.59
CA PRO A 882 3.44 43.98 41.41
C PRO A 882 2.46 44.33 42.55
N LYS A 883 1.22 44.68 42.20
CA LYS A 883 0.10 44.76 43.15
C LYS A 883 -0.42 43.35 43.48
N PRO A 884 -0.90 43.10 44.70
CA PRO A 884 -1.43 41.80 45.10
C PRO A 884 -2.81 41.54 44.45
N ILE A 885 -3.04 40.26 44.17
CA ILE A 885 -4.26 39.69 43.60
C ILE A 885 -5.37 39.70 44.67
N ASP A 886 -6.52 40.30 44.36
CA ASP A 886 -7.74 40.25 45.17
C ASP A 886 -8.54 38.95 44.88
N PRO A 887 -9.26 38.37 45.87
CA PRO A 887 -9.93 37.08 45.75
C PRO A 887 -11.31 37.22 45.07
N LEU A 888 -11.36 37.10 43.74
CA LEU A 888 -12.58 37.16 42.92
C LEU A 888 -13.41 35.86 42.87
N THR A 889 -13.12 34.86 43.72
CA THR A 889 -13.70 33.52 43.60
C THR A 889 -15.08 33.34 44.26
N GLU A 890 -15.47 34.12 45.27
CA GLU A 890 -16.78 33.95 45.94
C GLU A 890 -17.91 34.81 45.32
N GLU A 891 -17.58 35.98 44.76
CA GLU A 891 -18.57 36.85 44.11
C GLU A 891 -19.10 36.21 42.81
N TRP A 892 -18.23 35.51 42.06
CA TRP A 892 -18.57 34.83 40.81
C TRP A 892 -19.53 33.65 40.96
N VAL A 893 -19.39 32.84 42.02
CA VAL A 893 -20.29 31.70 42.26
C VAL A 893 -21.68 32.18 42.64
N THR A 894 -21.74 33.30 43.39
CA THR A 894 -22.98 33.92 43.86
C THR A 894 -23.71 34.67 42.74
N GLU A 895 -22.97 35.30 41.83
CA GLU A 895 -23.54 36.02 40.68
C GLU A 895 -23.97 35.06 39.55
N ALA A 896 -23.24 33.96 39.34
CA ALA A 896 -23.65 32.90 38.41
C ALA A 896 -24.91 32.15 38.87
N THR A 897 -25.06 31.90 40.18
CA THR A 897 -26.30 31.31 40.73
C THR A 897 -27.49 32.26 40.66
N LYS A 898 -27.27 33.57 40.78
CA LYS A 898 -28.30 34.61 40.61
C LYS A 898 -28.75 34.74 39.14
N TRP A 899 -27.81 34.65 38.19
CA TRP A 899 -28.10 34.66 36.75
C TRP A 899 -28.88 33.43 36.28
N LEU A 900 -28.62 32.27 36.89
CA LEU A 900 -29.31 31.00 36.59
C LEU A 900 -30.76 30.96 37.11
N GLY A 901 -31.15 31.85 38.03
CA GLY A 901 -32.50 31.95 38.59
C GLY A 901 -33.45 32.91 37.84
N GLU A 902 -32.96 33.70 36.88
CA GLU A 902 -33.71 34.80 36.24
C GLU A 902 -34.03 34.58 34.74
N LEU A 903 -34.01 33.34 34.24
CA LEU A 903 -34.49 33.04 32.87
C LEU A 903 -36.04 33.05 32.81
N PRO A 904 -36.69 33.78 31.87
CA PRO A 904 -38.13 33.95 31.87
C PRO A 904 -38.89 32.71 31.37
N GLU A 905 -39.99 32.43 32.05
CA GLU A 905 -40.98 31.36 31.87
C GLU A 905 -41.88 31.53 30.61
N LYS A 906 -41.34 31.93 29.45
CA LYS A 906 -42.13 32.13 28.22
C LYS A 906 -41.61 31.34 27.03
N VAL A 907 -41.91 30.04 27.03
CA VAL A 907 -42.15 29.26 25.81
C VAL A 907 -43.47 28.52 25.97
N GLN A 908 -44.56 29.25 25.73
CA GLN A 908 -45.81 28.65 25.27
C GLN A 908 -46.35 29.53 24.14
N TRP A 909 -46.73 28.85 23.05
CA TRP A 909 -47.53 29.27 21.89
C TRP A 909 -46.80 29.43 20.54
N VAL A 910 -47.08 28.38 19.72
CA VAL A 910 -47.06 28.21 18.25
C VAL A 910 -45.72 27.97 17.57
#